data_AF-A0AAN9YKM9-F1
#
_entry.id   AF-A0AAN9YKM9-F1
#
_cell.length_a   1.000
_cell.length_b   1.000
_cell.length_c   1.000
_cell.angle_alpha   90.00
_cell.angle_beta   90.00
_cell.angle_gamma   90.00
#
_symmetry.space_group_name_H-M   'P 1'
#
loop_
_entity.id
_entity.type
_entity.pdbx_description
1 polymer ?
#
loop_
_entity_poly.entity_id
_entity_poly.type
_entity_poly.pdbx_seq_one_letter_code
_entity_poly.pdbx_strand_id
1 'polypeptide(L)'
;MPSYVAALELRIEKLERRLTYARSRKASVALHEQDGPPAVEHPQDRKDSLANIRAAIHRKAERKRENSDVNALVSDFGYMSINATTRDFEPTLSNMTFARLMLAAVTNDPLPDPQTPGLPAKQTAHAIVHYYMINIYPLFPLFQETVLLSALDDMYQQDRNVSSTNKWLVYMVLAIGSMAQSRSNHDECYKNGVEFVSHALQFADRALQLGSVSQIQSLALFTQYSTLDPAHFDSWQLIGATCRAVVDLGFHQDPVTQGQTDRVALDMRRKTFYCVYALDRAISMVHARAFSFSDDSINVDLPAMSGIGRIASVAGTITGPQSHDPAILLFQLRRIQSHWYQTLIQSDPNQPIEGADGDTASFIWQVCQDMREWDESLPETLPIGIRELFNLELKYSYVYCLAPSARAPVMTAYGRVLIFEYAIAYLDHVYGIATHGSPDPNPSFYTYHDALRVFFMGSQFMAVLRDAGDAILAGASVPVPLSLPGKAPPPPLPTRTSNEDNLTRSIRCLERVKLTLQKYGERWLDAQSLLQSFDTLSEGLIKDLKAKQQQENITMLNHEAVGLQLEPASYELVDTNEGASTTDVTVGWEIEFLVPLAKGDLTRDLLNDGRFLISEEEQEFMLGATEGYSARKNIANLLKEVGIPAVHRDISDLEALDIADRYAVWWVRSEVLYTALDSDEVGLELSSRKLPANELAFAELDQVLRLTRNNVLVRVSRHCGLHVHVDASVLDLNEQRHFVCLYLIIENVLFSLCHPSRRESEWCCPVYESSRLAYEANSLIAQGGQDSNCGEWPHDAVMPDRMRLMHRAIHDLGSGQLRSGLLQPYVPDTRNALAMKFVGQGKYTFEFRHFQGSFDSALIQHWTRVCLALVKAAKGLTGHRQHPASQTYDVFYRVSCRPEAEAWKCLLRVLDLGDCIPFWELVRSSYAPSPEYGPDGHSKSVSEGRRRLASQYLARAE
;
A
#
# COMPACT_ATOMS: atom_id res chain seq x y z
N MET A 1 -5.39 59.86 -17.81
CA MET A 1 -4.49 60.64 -16.94
C MET A 1 -5.22 61.59 -15.96
N PRO A 2 -6.21 62.43 -16.33
CA PRO A 2 -6.77 63.43 -15.40
C PRO A 2 -7.56 62.85 -14.20
N SER A 3 -8.25 61.72 -14.40
CA SER A 3 -9.13 61.11 -13.38
C SER A 3 -8.38 60.38 -12.26
N TYR A 4 -7.16 59.89 -12.51
CA TYR A 4 -6.35 59.18 -11.51
C TYR A 4 -5.70 60.17 -10.53
N VAL A 5 -5.19 61.29 -11.05
CA VAL A 5 -4.63 62.38 -10.24
C VAL A 5 -5.71 62.99 -9.36
N ALA A 6 -6.90 63.28 -9.91
CA ALA A 6 -8.03 63.81 -9.14
C ALA A 6 -8.49 62.85 -8.01
N ALA A 7 -8.45 61.54 -8.23
CA ALA A 7 -8.80 60.55 -7.21
C ALA A 7 -7.75 60.45 -6.09
N LEU A 8 -6.46 60.59 -6.43
CA LEU A 8 -5.37 60.66 -5.45
C LEU A 8 -5.41 61.96 -4.65
N GLU A 9 -5.68 63.09 -5.30
CA GLU A 9 -5.84 64.40 -4.65
C GLU A 9 -6.99 64.38 -3.64
N LEU A 10 -8.16 63.84 -4.02
CA LEU A 10 -9.30 63.68 -3.11
C LEU A 10 -8.98 62.75 -1.92
N ARG A 11 -8.14 61.73 -2.13
CA ARG A 11 -7.75 60.77 -1.09
C ARG A 11 -6.70 61.36 -0.15
N ILE A 12 -5.76 62.16 -0.65
CA ILE A 12 -4.81 62.93 0.15
C ILE A 12 -5.58 63.92 1.03
N GLU A 13 -6.51 64.67 0.46
CA GLU A 13 -7.33 65.63 1.20
C GLU A 13 -8.14 64.95 2.33
N LYS A 14 -8.70 63.76 2.07
CA LYS A 14 -9.44 62.99 3.07
C LYS A 14 -8.53 62.43 4.18
N LEU A 15 -7.30 62.06 3.86
CA LEU A 15 -6.30 61.58 4.82
C LEU A 15 -5.75 62.73 5.66
N GLU A 16 -5.52 63.91 5.08
CA GLU A 16 -5.07 65.10 5.81
C GLU A 16 -6.13 65.58 6.81
N ARG A 17 -7.41 65.60 6.43
CA ARG A 17 -8.51 65.92 7.37
C ARG A 17 -8.56 64.92 8.54
N ARG A 18 -8.33 63.64 8.28
CA ARG A 18 -8.28 62.58 9.32
C ARG A 18 -7.05 62.70 10.21
N LEU A 19 -5.88 63.03 9.66
CA LEU A 19 -4.65 63.28 10.41
C LEU A 19 -4.81 64.50 11.34
N THR A 20 -5.44 65.55 10.83
CA THR A 20 -5.73 66.77 11.60
C THR A 20 -6.69 66.48 12.75
N TYR A 21 -7.74 65.68 12.51
CA TYR A 21 -8.66 65.21 13.55
C TYR A 21 -7.99 64.31 14.60
N ALA A 22 -7.07 63.44 14.19
CA ALA A 22 -6.31 62.59 15.11
C ALA A 22 -5.33 63.42 15.97
N ARG A 23 -4.71 64.45 15.39
CA ARG A 23 -3.82 65.39 16.10
C ARG A 23 -4.58 66.27 17.08
N SER A 24 -5.78 66.75 16.74
CA SER A 24 -6.60 67.53 17.67
C SER A 24 -7.07 66.71 18.88
N ARG A 25 -7.34 65.41 18.71
CA ARG A 25 -7.59 64.51 19.86
C ARG A 25 -6.36 64.32 20.75
N LYS A 26 -5.15 64.20 20.18
CA LYS A 26 -3.92 64.03 20.97
C LYS A 26 -3.64 65.27 21.82
N ALA A 27 -3.99 66.45 21.32
CA ALA A 27 -3.94 67.70 22.07
C ALA A 27 -5.03 67.81 23.16
N SER A 28 -6.20 67.21 22.96
CA SER A 28 -7.29 67.23 23.97
C SER A 28 -7.13 66.18 25.08
N VAL A 29 -6.40 65.08 24.84
CA VAL A 29 -6.12 64.04 25.85
C VAL A 29 -4.93 64.40 26.74
N ALA A 30 -3.97 65.19 26.24
CA ALA A 30 -2.81 65.65 27.04
C ALA A 30 -3.16 66.67 28.15
N LEU A 31 -4.42 67.12 28.23
CA LEU A 31 -4.90 68.09 29.24
C LEU A 31 -5.61 67.44 30.44
N HIS A 32 -5.60 66.10 30.56
CA HIS A 32 -6.34 65.39 31.63
C HIS A 32 -5.56 64.30 32.39
N GLU A 33 -4.23 64.39 32.45
CA GLU A 33 -3.43 63.57 33.37
C GLU A 33 -2.84 64.45 34.48
N GLN A 34 -3.56 64.57 35.60
CA GLN A 34 -2.95 64.82 36.90
C GLN A 34 -3.24 63.60 37.80
N ASP A 35 -2.17 62.86 38.09
CA ASP A 35 -2.15 61.73 39.02
C ASP A 35 -2.34 62.18 40.48
N GLY A 36 -3.23 61.50 41.19
CA GLY A 36 -3.35 61.52 42.65
C GLY A 36 -3.90 60.18 43.17
N PRO A 37 -3.35 59.61 44.26
CA PRO A 37 -3.62 58.23 44.68
C PRO A 37 -5.00 58.06 45.38
N PRO A 38 -5.54 56.83 45.46
CA PRO A 38 -6.95 56.62 45.76
C PRO A 38 -7.25 56.63 47.27
N ALA A 39 -8.33 57.30 47.66
CA ALA A 39 -8.92 57.17 48.99
C ALA A 39 -10.40 56.80 48.89
N VAL A 40 -10.70 55.64 49.48
CA VAL A 40 -11.88 55.22 50.27
C VAL A 40 -13.31 55.51 49.75
N GLU A 41 -14.08 54.42 49.71
CA GLU A 41 -15.48 54.26 49.35
C GLU A 41 -16.47 55.20 50.08
N HIS A 42 -17.45 55.73 49.33
CA HIS A 42 -18.86 55.85 49.77
C HIS A 42 -19.82 55.98 48.57
N PRO A 43 -21.13 55.69 48.74
CA PRO A 43 -21.99 55.14 47.68
C PRO A 43 -22.94 56.18 47.07
N GLN A 44 -23.09 56.15 45.74
CA GLN A 44 -24.31 56.45 44.93
C GLN A 44 -23.93 57.16 43.63
N ASP A 45 -24.27 56.57 42.47
CA ASP A 45 -25.20 57.24 41.55
C ASP A 45 -25.72 56.34 40.43
N ARG A 46 -27.05 56.14 40.36
CA ARG A 46 -27.74 55.47 39.23
C ARG A 46 -27.53 56.20 37.89
N LYS A 47 -27.09 57.47 37.94
CA LYS A 47 -26.70 58.27 36.77
C LYS A 47 -25.43 57.75 36.09
N ASP A 48 -24.49 57.20 36.87
CA ASP A 48 -23.24 56.65 36.36
C ASP A 48 -23.41 55.29 35.71
N SER A 49 -24.36 54.48 36.14
CA SER A 49 -24.69 53.22 35.46
C SER A 49 -25.21 53.46 34.05
N LEU A 50 -26.05 54.48 33.85
CA LEU A 50 -26.57 54.87 32.53
C LEU A 50 -25.48 55.51 31.65
N ALA A 51 -24.58 56.30 32.24
CA ALA A 51 -23.43 56.86 31.54
C ALA A 51 -22.43 55.77 31.12
N ASN A 52 -22.17 54.78 31.98
CA ASN A 52 -21.31 53.63 31.70
C ASN A 52 -21.92 52.69 30.66
N ILE A 53 -23.23 52.45 30.71
CA ILE A 53 -23.96 51.69 29.67
C ILE A 53 -23.91 52.44 28.34
N ARG A 54 -24.16 53.75 28.31
CA ARG A 54 -24.04 54.58 27.09
C ARG A 54 -22.62 54.59 26.55
N ALA A 55 -21.61 54.72 27.41
CA ALA A 55 -20.20 54.69 27.03
C ALA A 55 -19.76 53.31 26.52
N ALA A 56 -20.30 52.21 27.05
CA ALA A 56 -20.07 50.86 26.57
C ALA A 56 -20.77 50.62 25.21
N ILE A 57 -21.99 51.12 25.04
CA ILE A 57 -22.73 51.09 23.76
C ILE A 57 -22.00 51.92 22.70
N HIS A 58 -21.54 53.13 23.04
CA HIS A 58 -20.74 53.97 22.16
C HIS A 58 -19.42 53.29 21.79
N ARG A 59 -18.66 52.74 22.76
CA ARG A 59 -17.44 51.98 22.48
C ARG A 59 -17.69 50.74 21.60
N LYS A 60 -18.79 50.03 21.80
CA LYS A 60 -19.18 48.86 20.96
C LYS A 60 -19.57 49.30 19.54
N ALA A 61 -20.31 50.40 19.41
CA ALA A 61 -20.66 50.99 18.11
C ALA A 61 -19.43 51.55 17.39
N GLU A 62 -18.48 52.11 18.13
CA GLU A 62 -17.24 52.69 17.61
C GLU A 62 -16.28 51.61 17.11
N ARG A 63 -16.11 50.50 17.85
CA ARG A 63 -15.38 49.31 17.37
C ARG A 63 -16.05 48.65 16.16
N LYS A 64 -17.39 48.59 16.15
CA LYS A 64 -18.14 48.05 15.00
C LYS A 64 -17.95 48.93 13.75
N ARG A 65 -17.90 50.24 13.93
CA ARG A 65 -17.60 51.21 12.85
C ARG A 65 -16.16 51.11 12.38
N GLU A 66 -15.21 50.99 13.31
CA GLU A 66 -13.79 50.81 12.99
C GLU A 66 -13.54 49.51 12.21
N ASN A 67 -14.10 48.38 12.65
CA ASN A 67 -14.04 47.13 11.90
C ASN A 67 -14.72 47.25 10.53
N SER A 68 -15.85 47.95 10.44
CA SER A 68 -16.50 48.22 9.15
C SER A 68 -15.63 49.08 8.23
N ASP A 69 -14.90 50.05 8.76
CA ASP A 69 -13.99 50.93 8.02
C ASP A 69 -12.74 50.17 7.56
N VAL A 70 -12.20 49.26 8.38
CA VAL A 70 -11.08 48.37 8.01
C VAL A 70 -11.51 47.39 6.92
N ASN A 71 -12.66 46.74 7.08
CA ASN A 71 -13.22 45.82 6.09
C ASN A 71 -13.48 46.53 4.75
N ALA A 72 -13.99 47.76 4.80
CA ALA A 72 -14.16 48.60 3.61
C ALA A 72 -12.81 48.93 2.95
N LEU A 73 -11.75 49.18 3.73
CA LEU A 73 -10.42 49.46 3.20
C LEU A 73 -9.76 48.24 2.56
N VAL A 74 -9.92 47.05 3.15
CA VAL A 74 -9.46 45.77 2.57
C VAL A 74 -10.23 45.46 1.28
N SER A 75 -11.55 45.67 1.28
CA SER A 75 -12.40 45.55 0.09
C SER A 75 -11.97 46.54 -1.01
N ASP A 76 -11.69 47.80 -0.66
CA ASP A 76 -11.24 48.84 -1.60
C ASP A 76 -9.86 48.50 -2.17
N PHE A 77 -8.95 47.96 -1.35
CA PHE A 77 -7.62 47.56 -1.79
C PHE A 77 -7.69 46.36 -2.74
N GLY A 78 -8.46 45.31 -2.39
CA GLY A 78 -8.70 44.17 -3.28
C GLY A 78 -9.32 44.61 -4.61
N TYR A 79 -10.30 45.51 -4.57
CA TYR A 79 -10.91 46.09 -5.77
C TYR A 79 -9.90 46.89 -6.61
N MET A 80 -9.04 47.69 -5.97
CA MET A 80 -7.98 48.45 -6.65
C MET A 80 -6.93 47.55 -7.29
N SER A 81 -6.47 46.51 -6.58
CA SER A 81 -5.48 45.56 -7.10
C SER A 81 -6.00 44.83 -8.33
N ILE A 82 -7.23 44.31 -8.27
CA ILE A 82 -7.88 43.61 -9.39
C ILE A 82 -8.01 44.54 -10.60
N ASN A 83 -8.54 45.74 -10.40
CA ASN A 83 -8.69 46.72 -11.49
C ASN A 83 -7.37 47.26 -12.03
N ALA A 84 -6.31 47.31 -11.22
CA ALA A 84 -4.99 47.72 -11.68
C ALA A 84 -4.38 46.65 -12.61
N THR A 85 -4.55 45.37 -12.29
CA THR A 85 -4.03 44.27 -13.10
C THR A 85 -4.84 43.95 -14.36
N THR A 86 -6.16 44.16 -14.38
CA THR A 86 -6.98 43.81 -15.56
C THR A 86 -7.01 44.89 -16.64
N ARG A 87 -6.68 46.14 -16.30
CA ARG A 87 -6.74 47.28 -17.22
C ARG A 87 -5.77 47.18 -18.41
N ASP A 88 -4.66 46.49 -18.22
CA ASP A 88 -3.58 46.40 -19.20
C ASP A 88 -3.69 45.18 -20.14
N PHE A 89 -4.53 44.19 -19.79
CA PHE A 89 -4.72 42.97 -20.60
C PHE A 89 -5.94 43.02 -21.52
N GLU A 90 -7.03 43.70 -21.14
CA GLU A 90 -8.19 43.85 -22.04
C GLU A 90 -9.07 45.09 -21.71
N PRO A 91 -9.13 46.11 -22.59
CA PRO A 91 -9.88 47.36 -22.33
C PRO A 91 -11.40 47.20 -22.16
N THR A 92 -11.97 46.05 -22.57
CA THR A 92 -13.40 45.74 -22.49
C THR A 92 -13.85 45.25 -21.10
N LEU A 93 -12.93 44.80 -20.24
CA LEU A 93 -13.21 44.21 -18.92
C LEU A 93 -13.24 45.26 -17.77
N SER A 94 -13.82 46.44 -18.00
CA SER A 94 -13.82 47.56 -17.05
C SER A 94 -14.63 47.36 -15.75
N ASN A 95 -15.17 46.15 -15.50
CA ASN A 95 -15.96 45.79 -14.31
C ASN A 95 -15.52 44.43 -13.72
N MET A 96 -14.21 44.18 -13.59
CA MET A 96 -13.72 42.95 -12.95
C MET A 96 -13.90 43.03 -11.42
N THR A 97 -14.58 42.06 -10.83
CA THR A 97 -14.77 41.93 -9.36
C THR A 97 -14.02 40.69 -8.85
N PHE A 98 -13.78 40.61 -7.54
CA PHE A 98 -13.22 39.40 -6.94
C PHE A 98 -14.09 38.16 -7.23
N ALA A 99 -15.41 38.31 -7.15
CA ALA A 99 -16.35 37.25 -7.48
C ALA A 99 -16.19 36.76 -8.93
N ARG A 100 -16.05 37.66 -9.90
CA ARG A 100 -15.86 37.30 -11.32
C ARG A 100 -14.52 36.60 -11.57
N LEU A 101 -13.44 37.06 -10.94
CA LEU A 101 -12.15 36.36 -11.02
C LEU A 101 -12.20 34.97 -10.39
N MET A 102 -12.84 34.85 -9.23
CA MET A 102 -13.05 33.55 -8.59
C MET A 102 -13.88 32.63 -9.46
N LEU A 103 -15.01 33.10 -10.00
CA LEU A 103 -15.84 32.31 -10.92
C LEU A 103 -15.05 31.88 -12.15
N ALA A 104 -14.26 32.76 -12.76
CA ALA A 104 -13.41 32.41 -13.90
C ALA A 104 -12.34 31.36 -13.55
N ALA A 105 -11.83 31.34 -12.32
CA ALA A 105 -10.79 30.40 -11.89
C ALA A 105 -11.34 29.02 -11.48
N VAL A 106 -12.60 28.95 -11.03
CA VAL A 106 -13.19 27.73 -10.46
C VAL A 106 -14.22 27.07 -11.37
N THR A 107 -14.72 27.77 -12.40
CA THR A 107 -15.73 27.21 -13.30
C THR A 107 -15.06 26.32 -14.34
N ASN A 108 -15.52 25.07 -14.42
CA ASN A 108 -15.13 24.10 -15.43
C ASN A 108 -16.05 24.25 -16.66
N ASP A 109 -17.27 23.73 -16.55
CA ASP A 109 -18.32 23.93 -17.56
C ASP A 109 -19.25 25.09 -17.18
N PRO A 110 -19.72 25.89 -18.15
CA PRO A 110 -20.66 26.98 -17.88
C PRO A 110 -22.02 26.42 -17.43
N LEU A 111 -22.59 27.04 -16.39
CA LEU A 111 -23.95 26.73 -15.97
C LEU A 111 -24.98 27.19 -17.01
N PRO A 112 -26.14 26.51 -17.11
CA PRO A 112 -27.26 27.00 -17.89
C PRO A 112 -27.85 28.27 -17.27
N ASP A 113 -28.39 29.14 -18.11
CA ASP A 113 -29.16 30.29 -17.67
C ASP A 113 -30.38 29.83 -16.86
N PRO A 114 -30.73 30.50 -15.75
CA PRO A 114 -31.88 30.12 -14.94
C PRO A 114 -33.18 30.25 -15.74
N GLN A 115 -33.95 29.15 -15.79
CA GLN A 115 -35.14 29.03 -16.64
C GLN A 115 -36.42 29.52 -15.93
N THR A 116 -36.46 29.48 -14.60
CA THR A 116 -37.63 29.81 -13.79
C THR A 116 -37.39 31.08 -12.99
N PRO A 117 -38.30 32.07 -13.02
CA PRO A 117 -38.15 33.26 -12.20
C PRO A 117 -38.66 32.98 -10.78
N GLY A 118 -37.73 32.77 -9.83
CA GLY A 118 -38.02 32.87 -8.39
C GLY A 118 -37.89 31.57 -7.59
N LEU A 119 -38.33 31.61 -6.34
CA LEU A 119 -38.29 30.47 -5.42
C LEU A 119 -39.37 29.42 -5.78
N PRO A 120 -39.14 28.13 -5.48
CA PRO A 120 -40.16 27.09 -5.65
C PRO A 120 -41.33 27.31 -4.68
N ALA A 121 -42.36 26.46 -4.73
CA ALA A 121 -43.44 26.50 -3.75
C ALA A 121 -42.88 26.43 -2.31
N LYS A 122 -43.48 27.17 -1.37
CA LYS A 122 -42.98 27.30 0.00
C LYS A 122 -42.77 25.94 0.67
N GLN A 123 -43.69 24.98 0.50
CA GLN A 123 -43.51 23.63 1.06
C GLN A 123 -42.26 22.94 0.50
N THR A 124 -41.99 23.04 -0.80
CA THR A 124 -40.82 22.44 -1.45
C THR A 124 -39.52 23.05 -0.93
N ALA A 125 -39.43 24.39 -0.82
CA ALA A 125 -38.24 25.04 -0.27
C ALA A 125 -37.98 24.61 1.17
N HIS A 126 -39.01 24.56 2.02
CA HIS A 126 -38.87 24.09 3.40
C HIS A 126 -38.42 22.62 3.47
N ALA A 127 -38.92 21.74 2.59
CA ALA A 127 -38.48 20.34 2.55
C ALA A 127 -36.99 20.21 2.20
N ILE A 128 -36.51 20.98 1.22
CA ILE A 128 -35.09 20.99 0.82
C ILE A 128 -34.21 21.56 1.95
N VAL A 129 -34.63 22.69 2.55
CA VAL A 129 -33.92 23.29 3.69
C VAL A 129 -33.87 22.31 4.86
N HIS A 130 -34.97 21.63 5.16
CA HIS A 130 -35.03 20.62 6.21
C HIS A 130 -34.05 19.47 5.95
N TYR A 131 -33.94 18.98 4.69
CA TYR A 131 -32.93 17.99 4.33
C TYR A 131 -31.50 18.48 4.59
N TYR A 132 -31.18 19.72 4.19
CA TYR A 132 -29.86 20.32 4.46
C TYR A 132 -29.59 20.42 5.97
N MET A 133 -30.58 20.85 6.75
CA MET A 133 -30.46 21.04 8.19
C MET A 133 -30.28 19.75 8.98
N ILE A 134 -30.79 18.61 8.48
CA ILE A 134 -30.64 17.30 9.13
C ILE A 134 -29.35 16.59 8.73
N ASN A 135 -28.93 16.71 7.47
CA ASN A 135 -27.86 15.85 6.94
C ASN A 135 -26.52 16.57 6.78
N ILE A 136 -26.51 17.88 6.53
CA ILE A 136 -25.31 18.64 6.13
C ILE A 136 -24.93 19.68 7.19
N TYR A 137 -25.90 20.48 7.62
CA TYR A 137 -25.68 21.51 8.64
C TYR A 137 -25.07 20.97 9.95
N PRO A 138 -25.45 19.78 10.47
CA PRO A 138 -24.86 19.27 11.71
C PRO A 138 -23.37 18.97 11.60
N LEU A 139 -22.84 18.80 10.40
CA LEU A 139 -21.40 18.61 10.13
C LEU A 139 -20.70 19.93 9.84
N PHE A 140 -21.41 20.92 9.29
CA PHE A 140 -20.87 22.20 8.87
C PHE A 140 -21.73 23.40 9.28
N PRO A 141 -21.81 23.72 10.59
CA PRO A 141 -22.62 24.83 11.11
C PRO A 141 -21.99 26.20 10.80
N LEU A 142 -22.08 26.63 9.55
CA LEU A 142 -21.45 27.87 9.03
C LEU A 142 -22.21 29.15 9.41
N PHE A 143 -23.50 29.07 9.69
CA PHE A 143 -24.38 30.20 10.00
C PHE A 143 -25.39 29.81 11.09
N GLN A 144 -26.11 30.78 11.65
CA GLN A 144 -27.20 30.50 12.60
C GLN A 144 -28.47 30.09 11.86
N GLU A 145 -29.14 29.04 12.32
CA GLU A 145 -30.40 28.55 11.73
C GLU A 145 -31.46 29.64 11.61
N THR A 146 -31.61 30.49 12.63
CA THR A 146 -32.57 31.61 12.62
C THR A 146 -32.34 32.59 11.48
N VAL A 147 -31.08 32.79 11.06
CA VAL A 147 -30.74 33.68 9.94
C VAL A 147 -31.23 33.09 8.62
N LEU A 148 -31.04 31.79 8.41
CA LEU A 148 -31.51 31.09 7.21
C LEU A 148 -33.04 31.08 7.13
N LEU A 149 -33.72 30.68 8.21
CA LEU A 149 -35.18 30.60 8.23
C LEU A 149 -35.83 31.97 8.05
N SER A 150 -35.33 33.01 8.73
CA SER A 150 -35.84 34.37 8.54
C SER A 150 -35.61 34.87 7.12
N ALA A 151 -34.43 34.60 6.54
CA ALA A 151 -34.14 34.99 5.17
C ALA A 151 -35.05 34.28 4.15
N LEU A 152 -35.34 33.00 4.37
CA LEU A 152 -36.28 32.24 3.54
C LEU A 152 -37.70 32.82 3.62
N ASP A 153 -38.19 33.08 4.83
CA ASP A 153 -39.53 33.66 5.03
C ASP A 153 -39.64 35.06 4.41
N ASP A 154 -38.62 35.90 4.57
CA ASP A 154 -38.59 37.23 3.98
C ASP A 154 -38.56 37.17 2.43
N MET A 155 -37.94 36.16 1.82
CA MET A 155 -37.95 36.01 0.35
C MET A 155 -39.32 35.62 -0.22
N TYR A 156 -40.23 35.04 0.58
CA TYR A 156 -41.61 34.78 0.17
C TYR A 156 -42.55 35.98 0.43
N GLN A 157 -42.11 37.01 1.14
CA GLN A 157 -42.89 38.21 1.43
C GLN A 157 -42.65 39.27 0.35
N GLN A 158 -43.71 39.74 -0.30
CA GLN A 158 -43.62 40.68 -1.43
C GLN A 158 -43.06 42.08 -1.07
N ASP A 159 -43.08 42.47 0.21
CA ASP A 159 -42.70 43.82 0.69
C ASP A 159 -41.34 43.88 1.45
N ARG A 160 -40.61 42.75 1.56
CA ARG A 160 -39.34 42.69 2.31
C ARG A 160 -38.14 42.75 1.36
N ASN A 161 -37.27 43.74 1.56
CA ASN A 161 -36.00 43.80 0.82
C ASN A 161 -34.95 42.88 1.47
N VAL A 162 -34.71 41.73 0.87
CA VAL A 162 -33.70 40.76 1.32
C VAL A 162 -32.32 41.12 0.75
N SER A 163 -31.30 41.14 1.60
CA SER A 163 -29.91 41.43 1.18
C SER A 163 -29.39 40.40 0.18
N SER A 164 -28.49 40.80 -0.71
CA SER A 164 -27.86 39.88 -1.68
C SER A 164 -27.14 38.71 -1.00
N THR A 165 -26.50 38.93 0.14
CA THR A 165 -25.85 37.88 0.94
C THR A 165 -26.86 36.87 1.50
N ASN A 166 -28.04 37.33 1.94
CA ASN A 166 -29.10 36.43 2.43
C ASN A 166 -29.75 35.65 1.28
N LYS A 167 -29.94 36.28 0.10
CA LYS A 167 -30.39 35.58 -1.11
C LYS A 167 -29.39 34.50 -1.53
N TRP A 168 -28.10 34.83 -1.54
CA TRP A 168 -27.02 33.85 -1.76
C TRP A 168 -27.12 32.68 -0.78
N LEU A 169 -27.23 32.96 0.52
CA LEU A 169 -27.35 31.94 1.55
C LEU A 169 -28.53 30.98 1.27
N VAL A 170 -29.72 31.53 1.03
CA VAL A 170 -30.93 30.71 0.77
C VAL A 170 -30.76 29.88 -0.50
N TYR A 171 -30.35 30.50 -1.62
CA TYR A 171 -30.19 29.76 -2.88
C TYR A 171 -29.08 28.71 -2.82
N MET A 172 -27.96 28.97 -2.15
CA MET A 172 -26.91 27.95 -1.97
C MET A 172 -27.38 26.79 -1.10
N VAL A 173 -28.12 27.06 -0.02
CA VAL A 173 -28.69 25.98 0.81
C VAL A 173 -29.70 25.15 0.02
N LEU A 174 -30.56 25.78 -0.79
CA LEU A 174 -31.48 25.07 -1.68
C LEU A 174 -30.73 24.26 -2.75
N ALA A 175 -29.67 24.83 -3.33
CA ALA A 175 -28.83 24.17 -4.32
C ALA A 175 -28.15 22.93 -3.73
N ILE A 176 -27.46 23.07 -2.59
CA ILE A 176 -26.77 21.98 -1.89
C ILE A 176 -27.78 20.92 -1.44
N GLY A 177 -28.89 21.33 -0.81
CA GLY A 177 -29.91 20.41 -0.31
C GLY A 177 -30.56 19.59 -1.44
N SER A 178 -30.79 20.21 -2.61
CA SER A 178 -31.34 19.50 -3.78
C SER A 178 -30.28 18.59 -4.40
N MET A 179 -29.09 19.12 -4.64
CA MET A 179 -28.00 18.39 -5.28
C MET A 179 -27.53 17.18 -4.43
N ALA A 180 -27.53 17.28 -3.10
CA ALA A 180 -27.20 16.16 -2.21
C ALA A 180 -28.20 14.99 -2.29
N GLN A 181 -29.47 15.27 -2.60
CA GLN A 181 -30.51 14.25 -2.80
C GLN A 181 -30.47 13.64 -4.20
N SER A 182 -29.79 14.27 -5.16
CA SER A 182 -29.68 13.76 -6.53
C SER A 182 -28.93 12.43 -6.58
N ARG A 183 -29.41 11.54 -7.46
CA ARG A 183 -28.86 10.23 -7.77
C ARG A 183 -28.54 10.06 -9.26
N SER A 184 -29.06 10.94 -10.12
CA SER A 184 -28.74 11.00 -11.55
C SER A 184 -28.70 12.44 -12.05
N ASN A 185 -27.85 12.73 -13.03
CA ASN A 185 -27.78 14.05 -13.70
C ASN A 185 -29.04 14.41 -14.51
N HIS A 186 -30.00 13.50 -14.65
CA HIS A 186 -31.28 13.74 -15.32
C HIS A 186 -32.47 13.90 -14.35
N ASP A 187 -32.26 13.69 -13.04
CA ASP A 187 -33.32 13.77 -12.06
C ASP A 187 -33.68 15.23 -11.69
N GLU A 188 -34.87 15.41 -11.10
CA GLU A 188 -35.37 16.74 -10.73
C GLU A 188 -34.52 17.40 -9.63
N CYS A 189 -33.91 16.59 -8.75
CA CYS A 189 -33.05 17.10 -7.68
C CYS A 189 -31.78 17.75 -8.25
N TYR A 190 -31.18 17.14 -9.28
CA TYR A 190 -30.03 17.68 -10.01
C TYR A 190 -30.39 18.99 -10.70
N LYS A 191 -31.48 18.99 -11.49
CA LYS A 191 -31.95 20.18 -12.22
C LYS A 191 -32.22 21.34 -11.26
N ASN A 192 -32.92 21.08 -10.15
CA ASN A 192 -33.16 22.07 -9.11
C ASN A 192 -31.86 22.58 -8.48
N GLY A 193 -30.91 21.69 -8.20
CA GLY A 193 -29.58 22.05 -7.70
C GLY A 193 -28.85 23.05 -8.60
N VAL A 194 -28.77 22.73 -9.90
CA VAL A 194 -28.17 23.57 -10.95
C VAL A 194 -28.90 24.90 -11.08
N GLU A 195 -30.23 24.89 -11.13
CA GLU A 195 -31.06 26.09 -11.22
C GLU A 195 -30.85 27.04 -10.02
N PHE A 196 -30.80 26.49 -8.80
CA PHE A 196 -30.61 27.30 -7.59
C PHE A 196 -29.20 27.86 -7.48
N VAL A 197 -28.15 27.13 -7.89
CA VAL A 197 -26.80 27.71 -7.92
C VAL A 197 -26.72 28.81 -8.98
N SER A 198 -27.34 28.65 -10.15
CA SER A 198 -27.42 29.71 -11.17
C SER A 198 -28.08 30.99 -10.63
N HIS A 199 -29.11 30.85 -9.79
CA HIS A 199 -29.71 31.99 -9.07
C HIS A 199 -28.78 32.57 -8.00
N ALA A 200 -28.08 31.74 -7.22
CA ALA A 200 -27.13 32.22 -6.22
C ALA A 200 -26.03 33.07 -6.86
N LEU A 201 -25.48 32.63 -7.98
CA LEU A 201 -24.36 33.30 -8.66
C LEU A 201 -24.66 34.73 -9.12
N GLN A 202 -25.93 35.08 -9.36
CA GLN A 202 -26.34 36.47 -9.63
C GLN A 202 -26.04 37.43 -8.47
N PHE A 203 -25.87 36.90 -7.26
CA PHE A 203 -25.55 37.65 -6.05
C PHE A 203 -24.08 37.53 -5.62
N ALA A 204 -23.22 36.86 -6.41
CA ALA A 204 -21.83 36.56 -6.08
C ALA A 204 -21.00 37.81 -5.76
N ASP A 205 -21.18 38.90 -6.51
CA ASP A 205 -20.42 40.15 -6.32
C ASP A 205 -20.54 40.73 -4.90
N ARG A 206 -21.71 40.58 -4.27
CA ARG A 206 -21.96 41.03 -2.90
C ARG A 206 -21.69 39.95 -1.86
N ALA A 207 -21.98 38.69 -2.18
CA ALA A 207 -21.78 37.57 -1.26
C ALA A 207 -20.29 37.26 -1.03
N LEU A 208 -19.48 37.32 -2.09
CA LEU A 208 -18.03 37.06 -2.07
C LEU A 208 -17.21 38.34 -1.84
N GLN A 209 -17.84 39.43 -1.39
CA GLN A 209 -17.15 40.69 -1.15
C GLN A 209 -16.07 40.52 -0.06
N LEU A 210 -14.85 40.93 -0.40
CA LEU A 210 -13.66 40.81 0.46
C LEU A 210 -13.83 41.51 1.80
N GLY A 211 -13.23 40.93 2.84
CA GLY A 211 -13.09 41.59 4.14
C GLY A 211 -14.27 41.36 5.09
N SER A 212 -15.12 40.36 4.88
CA SER A 212 -16.28 40.11 5.74
C SER A 212 -16.40 38.65 6.14
N VAL A 213 -16.97 38.36 7.32
CA VAL A 213 -17.25 36.97 7.74
C VAL A 213 -18.19 36.26 6.76
N SER A 214 -19.13 37.01 6.19
CA SER A 214 -20.02 36.55 5.12
C SER A 214 -19.25 36.03 3.91
N GLN A 215 -18.07 36.57 3.60
CA GLN A 215 -17.22 36.06 2.53
C GLN A 215 -16.80 34.60 2.78
N ILE A 216 -16.30 34.30 3.99
CA ILE A 216 -15.87 32.94 4.36
C ILE A 216 -17.07 31.99 4.29
N GLN A 217 -18.21 32.39 4.87
CA GLN A 217 -19.43 31.58 4.88
C GLN A 217 -19.94 31.31 3.46
N SER A 218 -19.96 32.33 2.60
CA SER A 218 -20.37 32.21 1.21
C SER A 218 -19.42 31.34 0.37
N LEU A 219 -18.11 31.49 0.54
CA LEU A 219 -17.10 30.65 -0.12
C LEU A 219 -17.14 29.20 0.39
N ALA A 220 -17.36 28.98 1.68
CA ALA A 220 -17.48 27.64 2.25
C ALA A 220 -18.74 26.92 1.75
N LEU A 221 -19.88 27.62 1.63
CA LEU A 221 -21.08 27.07 0.98
C LEU A 221 -20.83 26.74 -0.50
N PHE A 222 -20.09 27.59 -1.20
CA PHE A 222 -19.72 27.30 -2.59
C PHE A 222 -18.80 26.09 -2.71
N THR A 223 -17.85 25.96 -1.79
CA THR A 223 -17.00 24.78 -1.69
C THR A 223 -17.84 23.53 -1.44
N GLN A 224 -18.80 23.55 -0.49
CA GLN A 224 -19.73 22.44 -0.27
C GLN A 224 -20.47 22.04 -1.56
N TYR A 225 -21.05 23.02 -2.26
CA TYR A 225 -21.74 22.76 -3.52
C TYR A 225 -20.82 22.13 -4.57
N SER A 226 -19.59 22.64 -4.74
CA SER A 226 -18.65 22.12 -5.74
C SER A 226 -18.23 20.66 -5.51
N THR A 227 -18.27 20.15 -4.27
CA THR A 227 -18.02 18.72 -4.00
C THR A 227 -19.13 17.81 -4.54
N LEU A 228 -20.33 18.37 -4.75
CA LEU A 228 -21.51 17.69 -5.25
C LEU A 228 -21.67 17.82 -6.78
N ASP A 229 -21.05 18.84 -7.38
CA ASP A 229 -21.17 19.22 -8.79
C ASP A 229 -19.78 19.54 -9.42
N PRO A 230 -18.94 18.51 -9.61
CA PRO A 230 -17.59 18.68 -10.19
C PRO A 230 -17.61 19.08 -11.68
N ALA A 231 -18.73 18.84 -12.38
CA ALA A 231 -18.87 19.18 -13.80
C ALA A 231 -18.77 20.69 -14.01
N HIS A 232 -19.38 21.48 -13.13
CA HIS A 232 -19.37 22.93 -13.25
C HIS A 232 -18.27 23.60 -12.42
N PHE A 233 -17.83 23.01 -11.30
CA PHE A 233 -16.93 23.70 -10.35
C PHE A 233 -15.78 22.86 -9.81
N ASP A 234 -14.58 23.45 -9.76
CA ASP A 234 -13.39 22.89 -9.11
C ASP A 234 -13.39 23.16 -7.59
N SER A 235 -13.65 22.10 -6.82
CA SER A 235 -13.65 22.15 -5.36
C SER A 235 -12.29 22.44 -4.72
N TRP A 236 -11.18 22.08 -5.37
CA TRP A 236 -9.82 22.30 -4.88
C TRP A 236 -9.43 23.78 -4.97
N GLN A 237 -9.74 24.44 -6.08
CA GLN A 237 -9.53 25.89 -6.24
C GLN A 237 -10.36 26.68 -5.22
N LEU A 238 -11.63 26.29 -5.02
CA LEU A 238 -12.56 26.94 -4.09
C LEU A 238 -12.12 26.80 -2.63
N ILE A 239 -11.70 25.62 -2.19
CA ILE A 239 -11.25 25.45 -0.80
C ILE A 239 -9.97 26.23 -0.53
N GLY A 240 -9.05 26.31 -1.50
CA GLY A 240 -7.85 27.14 -1.40
C GLY A 240 -8.19 28.64 -1.26
N ALA A 241 -9.18 29.14 -2.00
CA ALA A 241 -9.67 30.51 -1.85
C ALA A 241 -10.35 30.75 -0.50
N THR A 242 -11.13 29.77 -0.03
CA THR A 242 -11.81 29.82 1.28
C THR A 242 -10.80 29.85 2.44
N CYS A 243 -9.76 29.02 2.36
CA CYS A 243 -8.68 28.98 3.35
C CYS A 243 -7.90 30.30 3.40
N ARG A 244 -7.61 30.92 2.24
CA ARG A 244 -6.99 32.25 2.20
C ARG A 244 -7.87 33.30 2.88
N ALA A 245 -9.18 33.31 2.62
CA ALA A 245 -10.10 34.23 3.30
C ALA A 245 -10.14 34.03 4.84
N VAL A 246 -10.04 32.77 5.30
CA VAL A 246 -9.91 32.44 6.73
C VAL A 246 -8.61 33.00 7.32
N VAL A 247 -7.49 32.87 6.61
CA VAL A 247 -6.20 33.39 7.06
C VAL A 247 -6.20 34.92 7.06
N ASP A 248 -6.65 35.55 5.98
CA ASP A 248 -6.70 37.01 5.79
C ASP A 248 -7.54 37.71 6.88
N LEU A 249 -8.64 37.08 7.31
CA LEU A 249 -9.52 37.60 8.37
C LEU A 249 -9.10 37.16 9.79
N GLY A 250 -7.96 36.46 9.91
CA GLY A 250 -7.39 36.02 11.18
C GLY A 250 -8.19 34.93 11.88
N PHE A 251 -9.03 34.17 11.17
CA PHE A 251 -9.85 33.10 11.78
C PHE A 251 -9.02 31.88 12.21
N HIS A 252 -7.80 31.75 11.70
CA HIS A 252 -6.80 30.74 12.09
C HIS A 252 -6.12 31.02 13.45
N GLN A 253 -6.48 32.12 14.11
CA GLN A 253 -5.95 32.52 15.42
C GLN A 253 -7.09 32.97 16.32
N ASP A 254 -7.13 32.45 17.56
CA ASP A 254 -8.04 32.93 18.58
C ASP A 254 -7.65 34.36 19.01
N PRO A 255 -8.63 35.26 19.20
CA PRO A 255 -8.35 36.64 19.58
C PRO A 255 -7.77 36.72 20.99
N VAL A 256 -6.73 37.54 21.17
CA VAL A 256 -6.10 37.80 22.48
C VAL A 256 -7.17 38.28 23.47
N THR A 257 -7.26 37.62 24.63
CA THR A 257 -8.32 37.77 25.64
C THR A 257 -8.23 39.09 26.41
N GLN A 258 -8.33 40.24 25.73
CA GLN A 258 -8.39 41.56 26.36
C GLN A 258 -9.86 42.04 26.46
N GLY A 259 -10.62 41.41 27.37
CA GLY A 259 -11.98 41.83 27.76
C GLY A 259 -13.03 40.72 27.77
N GLN A 260 -14.28 41.07 28.09
CA GLN A 260 -15.45 40.18 27.98
C GLN A 260 -15.76 39.90 26.49
N THR A 261 -15.06 38.92 25.90
CA THR A 261 -15.38 38.42 24.56
C THR A 261 -16.76 37.77 24.58
N ASP A 262 -17.61 38.12 23.62
CA ASP A 262 -18.91 37.47 23.42
C ASP A 262 -18.67 35.98 23.10
N ARG A 263 -18.94 35.12 24.10
CA ARG A 263 -18.66 33.68 24.01
C ARG A 263 -19.40 33.01 22.84
N VAL A 264 -20.60 33.48 22.52
CA VAL A 264 -21.39 32.94 21.40
C VAL A 264 -20.76 33.33 20.06
N ALA A 265 -20.30 34.57 19.93
CA ALA A 265 -19.62 35.02 18.73
C ALA A 265 -18.25 34.34 18.54
N LEU A 266 -17.52 34.08 19.63
CA LEU A 266 -16.26 33.33 19.60
C LEU A 266 -16.49 31.87 19.20
N ASP A 267 -17.48 31.20 19.78
CA ASP A 267 -17.83 29.83 19.43
C ASP A 267 -18.20 29.70 17.94
N MET A 268 -19.02 30.64 17.42
CA MET A 268 -19.37 30.69 16.00
C MET A 268 -18.14 30.94 15.10
N ARG A 269 -17.19 31.77 15.55
CA ARG A 269 -15.92 32.01 14.84
C ARG A 269 -15.11 30.72 14.73
N ARG A 270 -14.95 29.99 15.84
CA ARG A 270 -14.24 28.70 15.91
C ARG A 270 -14.93 27.65 15.03
N LYS A 271 -16.26 27.54 15.08
CA LYS A 271 -17.04 26.66 14.19
C LYS A 271 -16.82 26.98 12.72
N THR A 272 -16.86 28.27 12.36
CA THR A 272 -16.60 28.70 10.98
C THR A 272 -15.20 28.29 10.51
N PHE A 273 -14.18 28.50 11.34
CA PHE A 273 -12.81 28.05 11.06
C PHE A 273 -12.74 26.54 10.86
N TYR A 274 -13.27 25.76 11.80
CA TYR A 274 -13.18 24.31 11.73
C TYR A 274 -14.03 23.67 10.62
N CYS A 275 -15.12 24.30 10.18
CA CYS A 275 -15.83 23.87 8.98
C CYS A 275 -14.93 23.97 7.74
N VAL A 276 -14.20 25.08 7.59
CA VAL A 276 -13.25 25.27 6.49
C VAL A 276 -12.07 24.32 6.63
N TYR A 277 -11.52 24.16 7.84
CA TYR A 277 -10.48 23.17 8.13
C TYR A 277 -10.91 21.76 7.70
N ALA A 278 -12.11 21.32 8.10
CA ALA A 278 -12.62 19.99 7.78
C ALA A 278 -12.80 19.77 6.28
N LEU A 279 -13.26 20.79 5.54
CA LEU A 279 -13.35 20.77 4.09
C LEU A 279 -11.96 20.70 3.44
N ASP A 280 -11.00 21.51 3.89
CA ASP A 280 -9.62 21.50 3.38
C ASP A 280 -8.97 20.12 3.53
N ARG A 281 -9.06 19.53 4.72
CA ARG A 281 -8.50 18.19 4.95
C ARG A 281 -9.20 17.13 4.08
N ALA A 282 -10.53 17.16 4.00
CA ALA A 282 -11.29 16.20 3.20
C ALA A 282 -10.92 16.25 1.70
N ILE A 283 -10.92 17.45 1.12
CA ILE A 283 -10.69 17.67 -0.30
C ILE A 283 -9.22 17.37 -0.66
N SER A 284 -8.27 17.88 0.13
CA SER A 284 -6.84 17.70 -0.13
C SER A 284 -6.43 16.23 -0.08
N MET A 285 -6.88 15.47 0.93
CA MET A 285 -6.55 14.05 1.05
C MET A 285 -7.06 13.24 -0.15
N VAL A 286 -8.30 13.46 -0.57
CA VAL A 286 -8.91 12.71 -1.68
C VAL A 286 -8.20 13.01 -3.01
N HIS A 287 -7.71 14.23 -3.20
CA HIS A 287 -6.91 14.60 -4.37
C HIS A 287 -5.41 14.29 -4.24
N ALA A 288 -4.98 13.70 -3.13
CA ALA A 288 -3.57 13.46 -2.80
C ALA A 288 -2.68 14.72 -2.84
N ARG A 289 -3.18 15.85 -2.29
CA ARG A 289 -2.52 17.16 -2.32
C ARG A 289 -2.15 17.67 -0.93
N ALA A 290 -1.24 18.64 -0.90
CA ALA A 290 -0.87 19.37 0.32
C ALA A 290 -2.08 20.14 0.91
N PHE A 291 -2.09 20.38 2.22
CA PHE A 291 -3.13 21.20 2.85
C PHE A 291 -2.87 22.69 2.61
N SER A 292 -3.92 23.52 2.66
CA SER A 292 -3.78 24.96 2.43
C SER A 292 -2.96 25.67 3.51
N PHE A 293 -2.86 25.08 4.70
CA PHE A 293 -2.04 25.55 5.82
C PHE A 293 -1.71 24.38 6.77
N SER A 294 -0.58 24.43 7.48
CA SER A 294 -0.18 23.37 8.42
C SER A 294 -0.90 23.48 9.76
N ASP A 295 -0.92 22.41 10.54
CA ASP A 295 -1.46 22.46 11.91
C ASP A 295 -0.63 23.35 12.84
N ASP A 296 0.66 23.57 12.55
CA ASP A 296 1.52 24.49 13.33
C ASP A 296 1.17 25.97 13.12
N SER A 297 0.50 26.29 12.02
CA SER A 297 0.11 27.66 11.67
C SER A 297 -1.21 28.10 12.32
N ILE A 298 -1.89 27.19 13.02
CA ILE A 298 -3.21 27.43 13.61
C ILE A 298 -3.12 27.50 15.13
N ASN A 299 -3.91 28.40 15.72
CA ASN A 299 -4.05 28.51 17.17
C ASN A 299 -5.52 28.83 17.49
N VAL A 300 -6.38 27.84 17.33
CA VAL A 300 -7.82 27.94 17.54
C VAL A 300 -8.24 26.76 18.40
N ASP A 301 -8.84 27.01 19.56
CA ASP A 301 -9.37 25.90 20.36
C ASP A 301 -10.61 25.30 19.69
N LEU A 302 -10.86 24.00 19.94
CA LEU A 302 -12.12 23.38 19.54
C LEU A 302 -13.34 24.16 20.10
N PRO A 303 -14.44 24.27 19.34
CA PRO A 303 -15.68 24.86 19.82
C PRO A 303 -16.19 24.16 21.09
N ALA A 304 -16.93 24.88 21.92
CA ALA A 304 -17.45 24.29 23.14
C ALA A 304 -18.53 23.24 22.82
N MET A 305 -18.39 22.03 23.35
CA MET A 305 -19.47 21.03 23.33
C MET A 305 -20.67 21.60 24.09
N SER A 306 -21.80 21.76 23.41
CA SER A 306 -22.97 22.44 23.95
C SER A 306 -23.68 21.60 25.01
N GLY A 307 -23.23 21.67 26.26
CA GLY A 307 -23.99 21.17 27.40
C GLY A 307 -25.26 21.99 27.63
N ILE A 308 -26.41 21.50 27.13
CA ILE A 308 -27.80 21.86 27.47
C ILE A 308 -28.14 23.37 27.57
N GLY A 309 -29.00 23.83 26.64
CA GLY A 309 -30.05 24.80 26.99
C GLY A 309 -30.26 25.96 26.02
N ARG A 310 -31.25 25.83 25.12
CA ARG A 310 -32.52 26.60 25.12
C ARG A 310 -33.32 26.34 23.82
N ILE A 311 -34.50 25.74 24.01
CA ILE A 311 -35.65 25.63 23.10
C ILE A 311 -35.45 24.71 21.88
N ALA A 312 -35.78 23.44 22.08
CA ALA A 312 -36.27 22.56 21.02
C ALA A 312 -37.81 22.65 20.99
N SER A 313 -38.38 23.09 19.87
CA SER A 313 -39.78 22.84 19.50
C SER A 313 -39.87 23.07 17.98
N VAL A 314 -40.40 22.19 17.14
CA VAL A 314 -41.44 21.18 17.32
C VAL A 314 -41.15 20.00 16.37
N ALA A 315 -41.32 18.77 16.89
CA ALA A 315 -41.22 17.44 16.24
C ALA A 315 -39.79 16.94 15.91
N GLY A 316 -39.16 16.03 16.68
CA GLY A 316 -39.59 15.28 17.85
C GLY A 316 -38.38 14.74 18.62
N THR A 317 -38.50 14.79 19.94
CA THR A 317 -37.71 14.13 21.00
C THR A 317 -36.18 14.30 21.01
N ILE A 318 -35.75 15.40 21.64
CA ILE A 318 -34.47 15.50 22.36
C ILE A 318 -34.81 15.62 23.86
N THR A 319 -34.47 14.60 24.64
CA THR A 319 -34.48 14.62 26.11
C THR A 319 -33.14 14.06 26.60
N GLY A 320 -32.31 14.90 27.26
CA GLY A 320 -30.89 14.65 27.59
C GLY A 320 -30.60 13.52 28.60
N PRO A 321 -29.34 13.27 29.04
CA PRO A 321 -28.17 14.18 29.08
C PRO A 321 -26.87 13.57 28.47
N GLN A 322 -26.59 13.81 27.19
CA GLN A 322 -25.26 13.74 26.53
C GLN A 322 -25.41 14.54 25.22
N SER A 323 -25.02 15.82 25.16
CA SER A 323 -25.02 16.57 23.89
C SER A 323 -23.64 16.50 23.25
N HIS A 324 -23.58 15.91 22.05
CA HIS A 324 -22.37 15.65 21.28
C HIS A 324 -22.59 16.16 19.85
N ASP A 325 -22.16 17.39 19.60
CA ASP A 325 -22.30 18.10 18.31
C ASP A 325 -21.54 17.34 17.19
N PRO A 326 -22.21 16.79 16.15
CA PRO A 326 -21.56 16.04 15.09
C PRO A 326 -20.43 16.79 14.39
N ALA A 327 -20.50 18.11 14.31
CA ALA A 327 -19.44 18.94 13.75
C ALA A 327 -18.16 18.82 14.57
N ILE A 328 -18.25 18.83 15.91
CA ILE A 328 -17.08 18.71 16.80
C ILE A 328 -16.45 17.32 16.66
N LEU A 329 -17.25 16.27 16.55
CA LEU A 329 -16.77 14.91 16.31
C LEU A 329 -16.03 14.82 14.97
N LEU A 330 -16.58 15.43 13.91
CA LEU A 330 -15.91 15.53 12.61
C LEU A 330 -14.59 16.31 12.73
N PHE A 331 -14.55 17.42 13.46
CA PHE A 331 -13.33 18.22 13.64
C PHE A 331 -12.24 17.45 14.36
N GLN A 332 -12.60 16.66 15.38
CA GLN A 332 -11.66 15.77 16.08
C GLN A 332 -11.06 14.73 15.12
N LEU A 333 -11.90 14.03 14.34
CA LEU A 333 -11.43 13.07 13.34
C LEU A 333 -10.51 13.75 12.32
N ARG A 334 -10.89 14.93 11.83
CA ARG A 334 -10.11 15.68 10.83
C ARG A 334 -8.75 16.12 11.36
N ARG A 335 -8.61 16.37 12.67
CA ARG A 335 -7.30 16.64 13.31
C ARG A 335 -6.43 15.39 13.35
N ILE A 336 -6.98 14.23 13.70
CA ILE A 336 -6.25 12.96 13.66
C ILE A 336 -5.79 12.67 12.23
N GLN A 337 -6.69 12.85 11.25
CA GLN A 337 -6.39 12.68 9.83
C GLN A 337 -5.31 13.63 9.33
N SER A 338 -5.41 14.90 9.71
CA SER A 338 -4.43 15.92 9.39
C SER A 338 -3.03 15.56 9.90
N HIS A 339 -2.94 15.05 11.13
CA HIS A 339 -1.68 14.68 11.76
C HIS A 339 -0.96 13.57 10.98
N TRP A 340 -1.63 12.44 10.72
CA TRP A 340 -0.97 11.33 10.02
C TRP A 340 -0.71 11.65 8.54
N TYR A 341 -1.57 12.43 7.88
CA TYR A 341 -1.38 12.79 6.48
C TYR A 341 -0.18 13.73 6.28
N GLN A 342 -0.05 14.77 7.11
CA GLN A 342 1.14 15.63 7.10
C GLN A 342 2.41 14.81 7.37
N THR A 343 2.33 13.91 8.35
CA THR A 343 3.47 13.09 8.75
C THR A 343 3.89 12.12 7.65
N LEU A 344 3.00 11.28 7.14
CA LEU A 344 3.34 10.19 6.21
C LEU A 344 3.51 10.65 4.75
N ILE A 345 2.76 11.68 4.33
CA ILE A 345 2.61 12.06 2.91
C ILE A 345 3.31 13.38 2.58
N GLN A 346 3.18 14.42 3.42
CA GLN A 346 3.63 15.77 3.07
C GLN A 346 5.03 16.13 3.60
N SER A 347 5.51 15.44 4.64
CA SER A 347 6.80 15.72 5.28
C SER A 347 7.97 15.12 4.52
N ASP A 348 9.19 15.65 4.76
CA ASP A 348 10.42 15.16 4.14
C ASP A 348 10.67 13.67 4.47
N PRO A 349 10.82 12.81 3.45
CA PRO A 349 11.11 11.39 3.63
C PRO A 349 12.35 11.09 4.47
N ASN A 350 13.32 12.00 4.49
CA ASN A 350 14.60 11.82 5.18
C ASN A 350 14.54 12.20 6.67
N GLN A 351 13.44 12.81 7.13
CA GLN A 351 13.30 13.18 8.54
C GLN A 351 12.73 12.02 9.36
N PRO A 352 13.24 11.80 10.60
CA PRO A 352 12.69 10.80 11.49
C PRO A 352 11.24 11.14 11.87
N ILE A 353 10.40 10.12 12.03
CA ILE A 353 9.02 10.30 12.51
C ILE A 353 9.09 10.46 14.04
N GLU A 354 8.69 11.62 14.55
CA GLU A 354 8.64 11.87 15.99
C GLU A 354 7.69 10.87 16.68
N GLY A 355 8.14 10.28 17.78
CA GLY A 355 7.36 9.28 18.54
C GLY A 355 7.35 7.86 17.96
N ALA A 356 7.94 7.63 16.78
CA ALA A 356 8.02 6.31 16.15
C ALA A 356 9.14 5.42 16.73
N ASP A 357 10.09 5.95 17.52
CA ASP A 357 11.27 5.23 18.06
C ASP A 357 12.04 4.41 17.00
N GLY A 358 12.04 4.86 15.74
CA GLY A 358 12.67 4.17 14.61
C GLY A 358 11.78 3.14 13.90
N ASP A 359 10.55 2.89 14.36
CA ASP A 359 9.57 1.99 13.73
C ASP A 359 8.32 2.75 13.25
N THR A 360 8.22 2.92 11.93
CA THR A 360 7.05 3.55 11.29
C THR A 360 5.75 2.77 11.54
N ALA A 361 5.79 1.46 11.75
CA ALA A 361 4.59 0.67 12.03
C ALA A 361 3.97 1.06 13.37
N SER A 362 4.78 1.28 14.40
CA SER A 362 4.34 1.76 15.71
C SER A 362 3.60 3.11 15.63
N PHE A 363 4.05 4.04 14.78
CA PHE A 363 3.33 5.30 14.54
C PHE A 363 1.97 5.05 13.89
N ILE A 364 1.91 4.23 12.84
CA ILE A 364 0.65 3.91 12.15
C ILE A 364 -0.32 3.22 13.11
N TRP A 365 0.16 2.33 13.98
CA TRP A 365 -0.65 1.65 14.99
C TRP A 365 -1.20 2.62 16.03
N GLN A 366 -0.40 3.59 16.49
CA GLN A 366 -0.87 4.65 17.37
C GLN A 366 -2.00 5.46 16.72
N VAL A 367 -1.81 5.90 15.48
CA VAL A 367 -2.85 6.62 14.73
C VAL A 367 -4.11 5.76 14.58
N CYS A 368 -3.96 4.47 14.31
CA CYS A 368 -5.09 3.55 14.23
C CYS A 368 -5.79 3.32 15.58
N GLN A 369 -5.06 3.41 16.69
CA GLN A 369 -5.62 3.37 18.02
C GLN A 369 -6.38 4.67 18.33
N ASP A 370 -5.80 5.83 18.06
CA ASP A 370 -6.44 7.13 18.29
C ASP A 370 -7.77 7.25 17.53
N MET A 371 -7.80 6.79 16.28
CA MET A 371 -9.03 6.77 15.48
C MET A 371 -10.07 5.77 16.01
N ARG A 372 -9.63 4.65 16.62
CA ARG A 372 -10.53 3.68 17.25
C ARG A 372 -11.10 4.20 18.56
N GLU A 373 -10.28 4.78 19.41
CA GLU A 373 -10.73 5.41 20.66
C GLU A 373 -11.72 6.54 20.37
N TRP A 374 -11.48 7.31 19.29
CA TRP A 374 -12.46 8.28 18.80
C TRP A 374 -13.79 7.60 18.39
N ASP A 375 -13.76 6.52 17.62
CA ASP A 375 -14.95 5.78 17.18
C ASP A 375 -15.74 5.18 18.37
N GLU A 376 -15.02 4.58 19.32
CA GLU A 376 -15.59 4.02 20.57
C GLU A 376 -16.18 5.10 21.48
N SER A 377 -15.67 6.34 21.38
CA SER A 377 -16.20 7.50 22.12
C SER A 377 -17.49 8.08 21.51
N LEU A 378 -17.90 7.62 20.32
CA LEU A 378 -19.06 8.18 19.64
C LEU A 378 -20.35 7.88 20.42
N PRO A 379 -21.21 8.90 20.64
CA PRO A 379 -22.46 8.76 21.39
C PRO A 379 -23.44 7.86 20.65
N GLU A 380 -24.14 6.97 21.37
CA GLU A 380 -25.17 6.09 20.78
C GLU A 380 -26.30 6.86 20.08
N THR A 381 -26.58 8.09 20.53
CA THR A 381 -27.63 8.97 19.99
C THR A 381 -27.30 9.63 18.65
N LEU A 382 -26.12 9.37 18.06
CA LEU A 382 -25.72 9.96 16.78
C LEU A 382 -26.69 9.51 15.66
N PRO A 383 -27.17 10.43 14.79
CA PRO A 383 -28.03 10.07 13.67
C PRO A 383 -27.38 9.01 12.78
N ILE A 384 -28.18 8.02 12.32
CA ILE A 384 -27.69 6.86 11.57
C ILE A 384 -26.89 7.29 10.33
N GLY A 385 -27.39 8.25 9.53
CA GLY A 385 -26.68 8.73 8.34
C GLY A 385 -25.31 9.33 8.65
N ILE A 386 -25.18 10.07 9.76
CA ILE A 386 -23.90 10.64 10.19
C ILE A 386 -22.96 9.54 10.71
N ARG A 387 -23.49 8.58 11.46
CA ARG A 387 -22.70 7.42 11.92
C ARG A 387 -22.14 6.65 10.74
N GLU A 388 -22.92 6.42 9.68
CA GLU A 388 -22.42 5.72 8.50
C GLU A 388 -21.36 6.51 7.73
N LEU A 389 -21.51 7.84 7.65
CA LEU A 389 -20.46 8.70 7.10
C LEU A 389 -19.16 8.56 7.89
N PHE A 390 -19.21 8.61 9.23
CA PHE A 390 -18.05 8.46 10.10
C PHE A 390 -17.42 7.06 9.98
N ASN A 391 -18.23 6.01 9.90
CA ASN A 391 -17.77 4.65 9.66
C ASN A 391 -17.00 4.52 8.33
N LEU A 392 -17.48 5.17 7.27
CA LEU A 392 -16.79 5.18 5.97
C LEU A 392 -15.48 5.98 6.03
N GLU A 393 -15.48 7.16 6.64
CA GLU A 393 -14.29 7.99 6.84
C GLU A 393 -13.20 7.26 7.63
N LEU A 394 -13.59 6.53 8.68
CA LEU A 394 -12.69 5.73 9.50
C LEU A 394 -12.02 4.61 8.69
N LYS A 395 -12.82 3.81 7.96
CA LYS A 395 -12.32 2.71 7.12
C LYS A 395 -11.42 3.21 5.99
N TYR A 396 -11.79 4.33 5.36
CA TYR A 396 -10.95 5.00 4.36
C TYR A 396 -9.61 5.42 4.96
N SER A 397 -9.62 5.99 6.17
CA SER A 397 -8.41 6.44 6.87
C SER A 397 -7.48 5.28 7.21
N TYR A 398 -8.00 4.16 7.70
CA TYR A 398 -7.21 2.96 7.97
C TYR A 398 -6.47 2.49 6.72
N VAL A 399 -7.17 2.33 5.59
CA VAL A 399 -6.52 1.88 4.35
C VAL A 399 -5.51 2.91 3.85
N TYR A 400 -5.82 4.20 3.93
CA TYR A 400 -4.91 5.23 3.43
C TYR A 400 -3.61 5.33 4.26
N CYS A 401 -3.69 5.31 5.59
CA CYS A 401 -2.48 5.36 6.42
C CYS A 401 -1.64 4.07 6.37
N LEU A 402 -2.26 2.92 6.08
CA LEU A 402 -1.57 1.63 5.90
C LEU A 402 -0.96 1.46 4.50
N ALA A 403 -1.47 2.18 3.50
CA ALA A 403 -0.97 2.12 2.13
C ALA A 403 0.47 2.66 2.04
N PRO A 404 1.27 2.20 1.07
CA PRO A 404 2.64 2.68 0.89
C PRO A 404 2.70 4.20 0.74
N SER A 405 3.62 4.83 1.46
CA SER A 405 3.89 6.27 1.39
C SER A 405 5.39 6.55 1.35
N ALA A 406 5.77 7.81 1.10
CA ALA A 406 7.18 8.18 0.99
C ALA A 406 7.97 7.90 2.29
N ARG A 407 7.32 7.99 3.46
CA ARG A 407 7.91 7.69 4.78
C ARG A 407 7.57 6.30 5.32
N ALA A 408 6.67 5.57 4.65
CA ALA A 408 6.34 4.17 4.93
C ALA A 408 6.24 3.37 3.61
N PRO A 409 7.35 3.17 2.88
CA PRO A 409 7.29 2.59 1.53
C PRO A 409 7.04 1.08 1.51
N VAL A 410 7.31 0.38 2.61
CA VAL A 410 7.19 -1.08 2.71
C VAL A 410 5.96 -1.45 3.53
N MET A 411 5.08 -2.26 2.95
CA MET A 411 3.95 -2.86 3.68
C MET A 411 4.38 -4.12 4.41
N THR A 412 3.90 -4.31 5.63
CA THR A 412 4.05 -5.57 6.37
C THR A 412 3.05 -6.62 5.85
N ALA A 413 3.29 -7.92 6.10
CA ALA A 413 2.33 -8.97 5.74
C ALA A 413 0.98 -8.74 6.44
N TYR A 414 1.01 -8.33 7.71
CA TYR A 414 -0.19 -7.97 8.46
C TYR A 414 -0.90 -6.74 7.90
N GLY A 415 -0.14 -5.71 7.48
CA GLY A 415 -0.68 -4.52 6.81
C GLY A 415 -1.43 -4.84 5.52
N ARG A 416 -0.96 -5.81 4.73
CA ARG A 416 -1.67 -6.29 3.53
C ARG A 416 -3.01 -6.92 3.89
N VAL A 417 -3.06 -7.79 4.91
CA VAL A 417 -4.30 -8.39 5.38
C VAL A 417 -5.27 -7.32 5.90
N LEU A 418 -4.78 -6.31 6.62
CA LEU A 418 -5.58 -5.19 7.08
C LEU A 418 -6.18 -4.39 5.90
N ILE A 419 -5.38 -4.05 4.89
CA ILE A 419 -5.90 -3.37 3.69
C ILE A 419 -6.93 -4.24 2.98
N PHE A 420 -6.68 -5.54 2.82
CA PHE A 420 -7.63 -6.47 2.21
C PHE A 420 -8.98 -6.46 2.93
N GLU A 421 -8.97 -6.63 4.25
CA GLU A 421 -10.20 -6.72 5.06
C GLU A 421 -10.93 -5.37 5.17
N TYR A 422 -10.23 -4.27 5.43
CA TYR A 422 -10.84 -2.95 5.52
C TYR A 422 -11.34 -2.42 4.17
N ALA A 423 -10.67 -2.75 3.06
CA ALA A 423 -11.16 -2.39 1.73
C ALA A 423 -12.46 -3.11 1.38
N ILE A 424 -12.56 -4.42 1.65
CA ILE A 424 -13.82 -5.15 1.50
C ILE A 424 -14.91 -4.52 2.38
N ALA A 425 -14.61 -4.26 3.66
CA ALA A 425 -15.58 -3.69 4.58
C ALA A 425 -16.07 -2.28 4.16
N TYR A 426 -15.20 -1.46 3.58
CA TYR A 426 -15.58 -0.15 3.02
C TYR A 426 -16.42 -0.31 1.75
N LEU A 427 -15.95 -1.12 0.79
CA LEU A 427 -16.57 -1.26 -0.53
C LEU A 427 -17.94 -1.95 -0.46
N ASP A 428 -18.08 -2.93 0.43
CA ASP A 428 -19.36 -3.58 0.71
C ASP A 428 -20.36 -2.58 1.32
N HIS A 429 -19.88 -1.73 2.23
CA HIS A 429 -20.71 -0.76 2.92
C HIS A 429 -21.17 0.39 2.02
N VAL A 430 -20.25 1.01 1.27
CA VAL A 430 -20.58 2.09 0.33
C VAL A 430 -21.46 1.59 -0.82
N TYR A 431 -21.25 0.36 -1.29
CA TYR A 431 -22.14 -0.27 -2.27
C TYR A 431 -23.57 -0.39 -1.72
N GLY A 432 -23.73 -0.87 -0.48
CA GLY A 432 -25.04 -0.96 0.17
C GLY A 432 -25.75 0.40 0.28
N ILE A 433 -25.02 1.47 0.62
CA ILE A 433 -25.57 2.83 0.68
C ILE A 433 -25.98 3.33 -0.71
N ALA A 434 -25.18 3.03 -1.74
CA ALA A 434 -25.42 3.48 -3.11
C ALA A 434 -26.56 2.73 -3.81
N THR A 435 -26.76 1.44 -3.53
CA THR A 435 -27.73 0.58 -4.24
C THR A 435 -28.98 0.23 -3.44
N HIS A 436 -28.85 0.06 -2.13
CA HIS A 436 -29.92 -0.40 -1.23
C HIS A 436 -30.35 0.68 -0.25
N GLY A 437 -30.25 1.96 -0.64
CA GLY A 437 -30.78 3.07 0.14
C GLY A 437 -32.15 2.69 0.70
N SER A 438 -32.24 2.68 2.04
CA SER A 438 -33.46 2.39 2.80
C SER A 438 -34.67 3.02 2.12
N PRO A 439 -35.87 2.39 2.16
CA PRO A 439 -37.09 2.99 1.62
C PRO A 439 -37.17 4.46 2.04
N ASP A 440 -37.37 5.29 1.03
CA ASP A 440 -37.38 6.75 1.02
C ASP A 440 -37.85 7.37 2.36
N PRO A 441 -37.12 8.32 2.96
CA PRO A 441 -35.91 8.97 2.46
C PRO A 441 -34.59 8.34 2.94
N ASN A 442 -33.67 8.13 2.01
CA ASN A 442 -32.29 7.72 2.29
C ASN A 442 -31.55 8.86 3.04
N PRO A 443 -31.15 8.65 4.31
CA PRO A 443 -30.51 9.69 5.11
C PRO A 443 -29.07 10.01 4.68
N SER A 444 -28.44 9.17 3.84
CA SER A 444 -27.03 9.32 3.48
C SER A 444 -26.87 10.00 2.13
N PHE A 445 -26.22 11.17 2.09
CA PHE A 445 -25.75 11.80 0.86
C PHE A 445 -24.30 11.41 0.58
N TYR A 446 -23.89 11.50 -0.68
CA TYR A 446 -22.52 11.27 -1.12
C TYR A 446 -22.13 12.33 -2.15
N THR A 447 -20.82 12.54 -2.25
CA THR A 447 -20.14 13.56 -3.05
C THR A 447 -19.33 12.89 -4.17
N TYR A 448 -18.83 13.68 -5.12
CA TYR A 448 -17.91 13.13 -6.12
C TYR A 448 -16.62 12.59 -5.50
N HIS A 449 -16.20 13.15 -4.36
CA HIS A 449 -15.04 12.65 -3.62
C HIS A 449 -15.22 11.21 -3.14
N ASP A 450 -16.45 10.75 -2.91
CA ASP A 450 -16.72 9.35 -2.58
C ASP A 450 -16.46 8.42 -3.77
N ALA A 451 -16.64 8.88 -5.02
CA ALA A 451 -16.26 8.14 -6.21
C ALA A 451 -14.74 7.98 -6.33
N LEU A 452 -13.98 9.05 -6.04
CA LEU A 452 -12.52 9.00 -5.98
C LEU A 452 -12.03 8.04 -4.87
N ARG A 453 -12.70 8.04 -3.71
CA ARG A 453 -12.40 7.09 -2.63
C ARG A 453 -12.70 5.66 -3.03
N VAL A 454 -13.83 5.37 -3.68
CA VAL A 454 -14.15 4.02 -4.19
C VAL A 454 -13.06 3.53 -5.15
N PHE A 455 -12.62 4.39 -6.09
CA PHE A 455 -11.53 4.07 -7.01
C PHE A 455 -10.22 3.80 -6.27
N PHE A 456 -9.86 4.66 -5.31
CA PHE A 456 -8.67 4.48 -4.48
C PHE A 456 -8.70 3.16 -3.70
N MET A 457 -9.80 2.88 -2.99
CA MET A 457 -9.96 1.67 -2.18
C MET A 457 -9.90 0.41 -3.04
N GLY A 458 -10.56 0.40 -4.21
CA GLY A 458 -10.45 -0.69 -5.17
C GLY A 458 -9.03 -0.87 -5.70
N SER A 459 -8.28 0.22 -5.91
CA SER A 459 -6.89 0.17 -6.38
C SER A 459 -5.95 -0.41 -5.32
N GLN A 460 -6.10 -0.02 -4.05
CA GLN A 460 -5.32 -0.60 -2.94
C GLN A 460 -5.64 -2.08 -2.75
N PHE A 461 -6.92 -2.45 -2.87
CA PHE A 461 -7.35 -3.85 -2.83
C PHE A 461 -6.71 -4.70 -3.94
N MET A 462 -6.71 -4.21 -5.18
CA MET A 462 -6.05 -4.89 -6.30
C MET A 462 -4.54 -5.00 -6.12
N ALA A 463 -3.90 -3.94 -5.61
CA ALA A 463 -2.46 -3.95 -5.37
C ALA A 463 -2.07 -5.06 -4.38
N VAL A 464 -2.83 -5.21 -3.30
CA VAL A 464 -2.63 -6.28 -2.32
C VAL A 464 -2.86 -7.67 -2.93
N LEU A 465 -3.90 -7.85 -3.75
CA LEU A 465 -4.17 -9.13 -4.42
C LEU A 465 -3.08 -9.51 -5.44
N ARG A 466 -2.46 -8.52 -6.10
CA ARG A 466 -1.36 -8.79 -7.04
C ARG A 466 -0.06 -9.15 -6.33
N ASP A 467 0.20 -8.53 -5.17
CA ASP A 467 1.43 -8.74 -4.41
C ASP A 467 1.39 -10.01 -3.53
N ALA A 468 0.25 -10.30 -2.90
CA ALA A 468 0.09 -11.38 -1.91
C ALA A 468 -1.18 -12.21 -2.10
N GLY A 469 -1.73 -12.25 -3.31
CA GLY A 469 -3.02 -12.89 -3.63
C GLY A 469 -3.10 -14.34 -3.19
N ASP A 470 -2.14 -15.19 -3.52
CA ASP A 470 -2.23 -16.62 -3.23
C ASP A 470 -2.29 -16.92 -1.73
N ALA A 471 -1.49 -16.22 -0.92
CA ALA A 471 -1.51 -16.36 0.54
C ALA A 471 -2.83 -15.87 1.15
N ILE A 472 -3.34 -14.72 0.69
CA ILE A 472 -4.58 -14.13 1.19
C ILE A 472 -5.79 -14.99 0.80
N LEU A 473 -5.85 -15.44 -0.46
CA LEU A 473 -6.94 -16.26 -0.98
C LEU A 473 -7.00 -17.63 -0.29
N ALA A 474 -5.85 -18.25 -0.02
CA ALA A 474 -5.77 -19.51 0.74
C ALA A 474 -6.12 -19.38 2.23
N GLY A 475 -6.36 -18.16 2.74
CA GLY A 475 -6.66 -17.91 4.14
C GLY A 475 -5.47 -18.13 5.07
N ALA A 476 -4.24 -17.93 4.59
CA ALA A 476 -3.03 -18.12 5.37
C ALA A 476 -3.06 -17.30 6.67
N SER A 477 -2.76 -17.96 7.79
CA SER A 477 -2.67 -17.30 9.09
C SER A 477 -1.41 -16.42 9.12
N VAL A 478 -1.60 -15.10 9.08
CA VAL A 478 -0.52 -14.14 9.30
C VAL A 478 -0.40 -13.88 10.79
N PRO A 479 0.76 -14.15 11.43
CA PRO A 479 0.96 -13.86 12.85
C PRO A 479 0.72 -12.38 13.13
N VAL A 480 -0.08 -12.09 14.16
CA VAL A 480 -0.29 -10.72 14.64
C VAL A 480 1.03 -10.23 15.25
N PRO A 481 1.59 -9.10 14.79
CA PRO A 481 2.82 -8.55 15.35
C PRO A 481 2.70 -8.30 16.86
N LEU A 482 3.74 -8.61 17.64
CA LEU A 482 3.75 -8.31 19.07
C LEU A 482 3.98 -6.81 19.29
N SER A 483 3.14 -6.17 20.10
CA SER A 483 3.38 -4.80 20.55
C SER A 483 4.31 -4.76 21.77
N LEU A 484 5.20 -3.78 21.82
CA LEU A 484 6.04 -3.52 22.99
C LEU A 484 5.17 -3.01 24.16
N PRO A 485 5.50 -3.35 25.42
CA PRO A 485 4.77 -2.84 26.58
C PRO A 485 4.71 -1.30 26.60
N GLY A 486 3.50 -0.74 26.71
CA GLY A 486 3.27 0.71 26.71
C GLY A 486 3.17 1.37 25.33
N LYS A 487 3.25 0.59 24.23
CA LYS A 487 3.00 1.05 22.86
C LYS A 487 1.64 0.58 22.35
N ALA A 488 1.12 1.28 21.34
CA ALA A 488 -0.14 0.94 20.70
C ALA A 488 -0.15 -0.50 20.16
N PRO A 489 -1.26 -1.24 20.32
CA PRO A 489 -1.40 -2.58 19.75
C PRO A 489 -1.56 -2.50 18.22
N PRO A 490 -1.23 -3.57 17.49
CA PRO A 490 -1.50 -3.65 16.07
C PRO A 490 -3.02 -3.50 15.80
N PRO A 491 -3.44 -2.85 14.70
CA PRO A 491 -4.84 -2.65 14.39
C PRO A 491 -5.55 -4.01 14.25
N PRO A 492 -6.68 -4.24 14.94
CA PRO A 492 -7.46 -5.46 14.79
C PRO A 492 -8.10 -5.56 13.40
N LEU A 493 -8.38 -6.78 12.98
CA LEU A 493 -9.15 -7.04 11.77
C LEU A 493 -10.62 -6.65 11.98
N PRO A 494 -11.32 -6.12 10.95
CA PRO A 494 -12.75 -5.88 11.02
C PRO A 494 -13.51 -7.21 11.17
N THR A 495 -14.64 -7.17 11.89
CA THR A 495 -15.48 -8.35 12.12
C THR A 495 -16.03 -8.90 10.80
N ARG A 496 -15.79 -10.19 10.53
CA ARG A 496 -16.37 -10.88 9.38
C ARG A 496 -17.85 -11.18 9.64
N THR A 497 -18.71 -10.77 8.72
CA THR A 497 -20.16 -11.01 8.79
C THR A 497 -20.61 -12.25 8.01
N SER A 498 -19.77 -12.77 7.11
CA SER A 498 -20.00 -14.01 6.36
C SER A 498 -18.83 -14.99 6.54
N ASN A 499 -19.14 -16.29 6.55
CA ASN A 499 -18.16 -17.39 6.52
C ASN A 499 -17.69 -17.71 5.09
N GLU A 500 -17.80 -16.74 4.20
CA GLU A 500 -17.47 -16.89 2.79
C GLU A 500 -15.96 -16.88 2.59
N ASP A 501 -15.49 -17.69 1.65
CA ASP A 501 -14.07 -17.81 1.35
C ASP A 501 -13.51 -16.51 0.73
N ASN A 502 -12.19 -16.33 0.81
CA ASN A 502 -11.55 -15.10 0.36
C ASN A 502 -11.57 -14.94 -1.17
N LEU A 503 -11.72 -16.02 -1.95
CA LEU A 503 -11.81 -15.96 -3.40
C LEU A 503 -13.14 -15.38 -3.86
N THR A 504 -14.25 -15.91 -3.33
CA THR A 504 -15.60 -15.40 -3.62
C THR A 504 -15.74 -13.96 -3.14
N ARG A 505 -15.26 -13.64 -1.93
CA ARG A 505 -15.24 -12.26 -1.41
C ARG A 505 -14.45 -11.31 -2.32
N SER A 506 -13.32 -11.76 -2.86
CA SER A 506 -12.48 -10.94 -3.74
C SER A 506 -13.15 -10.63 -5.06
N ILE A 507 -13.75 -11.64 -5.71
CA ILE A 507 -14.51 -11.45 -6.95
C ILE A 507 -15.67 -10.48 -6.72
N ARG A 508 -16.46 -10.70 -5.66
CA ARG A 508 -17.57 -9.83 -5.31
C ARG A 508 -17.11 -8.40 -5.04
N CYS A 509 -16.02 -8.22 -4.30
CA CYS A 509 -15.49 -6.91 -3.98
C CYS A 509 -15.14 -6.12 -5.25
N LEU A 510 -14.42 -6.74 -6.20
CA LEU A 510 -14.07 -6.11 -7.48
C LEU A 510 -15.31 -5.79 -8.31
N GLU A 511 -16.32 -6.66 -8.32
CA GLU A 511 -17.60 -6.40 -8.98
C GLU A 511 -18.35 -5.23 -8.32
N ARG A 512 -18.35 -5.14 -6.99
CA ARG A 512 -18.96 -4.04 -6.24
C ARG A 512 -18.29 -2.69 -6.51
N VAL A 513 -16.97 -2.66 -6.70
CA VAL A 513 -16.29 -1.42 -7.15
C VAL A 513 -16.89 -0.95 -8.48
N LYS A 514 -16.98 -1.85 -9.47
CA LYS A 514 -17.53 -1.53 -10.80
C LYS A 514 -18.97 -1.04 -10.71
N LEU A 515 -19.82 -1.76 -9.99
CA LEU A 515 -21.23 -1.41 -9.83
C LEU A 515 -21.42 -0.09 -9.07
N THR A 516 -20.58 0.20 -8.07
CA THR A 516 -20.64 1.46 -7.32
C THR A 516 -20.21 2.63 -8.21
N LEU A 517 -19.09 2.51 -8.93
CA LEU A 517 -18.64 3.54 -9.87
C LEU A 517 -19.63 3.74 -11.02
N GLN A 518 -20.25 2.67 -11.52
CA GLN A 518 -21.33 2.74 -12.49
C GLN A 518 -22.52 3.52 -11.93
N LYS A 519 -22.93 3.24 -10.68
CA LYS A 519 -24.03 3.94 -10.03
C LYS A 519 -23.73 5.43 -9.84
N TYR A 520 -22.51 5.76 -9.39
CA TYR A 520 -22.05 7.14 -9.31
C TYR A 520 -21.94 7.81 -10.69
N GLY A 521 -21.62 7.03 -11.73
CA GLY A 521 -21.60 7.44 -13.13
C GLY A 521 -22.94 7.88 -13.70
N GLU A 522 -24.07 7.52 -13.06
CA GLU A 522 -25.39 8.05 -13.42
C GLU A 522 -25.53 9.55 -13.09
N ARG A 523 -24.70 10.06 -12.17
CA ARG A 523 -24.69 11.46 -11.73
C ARG A 523 -23.44 12.21 -12.18
N TRP A 524 -22.27 11.61 -12.08
CA TRP A 524 -20.99 12.25 -12.43
C TRP A 524 -20.35 11.55 -13.62
N LEU A 525 -20.23 12.24 -14.75
CA LEU A 525 -19.62 11.69 -15.96
C LEU A 525 -18.16 11.25 -15.72
N ASP A 526 -17.40 12.02 -14.94
CA ASP A 526 -16.02 11.67 -14.59
C ASP A 526 -15.91 10.34 -13.81
N ALA A 527 -16.95 9.93 -13.09
CA ALA A 527 -16.97 8.62 -12.44
C ALA A 527 -17.04 7.47 -13.46
N GLN A 528 -17.56 7.72 -14.66
CA GLN A 528 -17.52 6.76 -15.77
C GLN A 528 -16.08 6.58 -16.29
N SER A 529 -15.28 7.65 -16.33
CA SER A 529 -13.85 7.56 -16.67
C SER A 529 -13.06 6.77 -15.61
N LEU A 530 -13.40 6.94 -14.32
CA LEU A 530 -12.85 6.11 -13.24
C LEU A 530 -13.24 4.64 -13.41
N LEU A 531 -14.50 4.35 -13.76
CA LEU A 531 -14.96 2.99 -14.06
C LEU A 531 -14.17 2.36 -15.22
N GLN A 532 -14.04 3.06 -16.35
CA GLN A 532 -13.29 2.56 -17.52
C GLN A 532 -11.82 2.26 -17.19
N SER A 533 -11.20 3.16 -16.42
CA SER A 533 -9.82 2.97 -15.94
C SER A 533 -9.72 1.75 -15.03
N PHE A 534 -10.67 1.60 -14.09
CA PHE A 534 -10.71 0.46 -13.18
C PHE A 534 -10.98 -0.86 -13.91
N ASP A 535 -11.87 -0.86 -14.91
CA ASP A 535 -12.14 -2.03 -15.75
C ASP A 535 -10.88 -2.52 -16.44
N THR A 536 -10.15 -1.60 -17.08
CA THR A 536 -8.89 -1.90 -17.76
C THR A 536 -7.84 -2.48 -16.80
N LEU A 537 -7.73 -1.90 -15.60
CA LEU A 537 -6.78 -2.38 -14.59
C LEU A 537 -7.20 -3.71 -13.97
N SER A 538 -8.50 -3.98 -13.81
CA SER A 538 -9.01 -5.16 -13.10
C SER A 538 -9.23 -6.38 -13.98
N GLU A 539 -9.32 -6.22 -15.31
CA GLU A 539 -9.71 -7.27 -16.26
C GLU A 539 -8.93 -8.58 -16.10
N GLY A 540 -7.58 -8.51 -16.15
CA GLY A 540 -6.72 -9.68 -16.01
C GLY A 540 -6.91 -10.39 -14.68
N LEU A 541 -6.91 -9.63 -13.58
CA LEU A 541 -7.06 -10.18 -12.23
C LEU A 541 -8.43 -10.86 -12.04
N ILE A 542 -9.53 -10.25 -12.50
CA ILE A 542 -10.87 -10.83 -12.38
C ILE A 542 -10.96 -12.13 -13.17
N LYS A 543 -10.37 -12.18 -14.37
CA LYS A 543 -10.34 -13.39 -15.20
C LYS A 543 -9.61 -14.53 -14.48
N ASP A 544 -8.47 -14.23 -13.87
CA ASP A 544 -7.68 -15.21 -13.13
C ASP A 544 -8.43 -15.74 -11.90
N LEU A 545 -9.07 -14.85 -11.13
CA LEU A 545 -9.88 -15.24 -9.97
C LEU A 545 -11.10 -16.08 -10.36
N LYS A 546 -11.81 -15.73 -11.44
CA LYS A 546 -12.97 -16.51 -11.93
C LYS A 546 -12.54 -17.89 -12.45
N ALA A 547 -11.38 -17.99 -13.08
CA ALA A 547 -10.82 -19.29 -13.48
C ALA A 547 -10.50 -20.17 -12.26
N LYS A 548 -9.90 -19.59 -11.20
CA LYS A 548 -9.70 -20.29 -9.92
C LYS A 548 -11.02 -20.78 -9.31
N GLN A 549 -12.05 -19.94 -9.30
CA GLN A 549 -13.36 -20.30 -8.75
C GLN A 549 -14.05 -21.42 -9.55
N GLN A 550 -13.94 -21.40 -10.88
CA GLN A 550 -14.45 -22.48 -11.73
C GLN A 550 -13.74 -23.81 -11.45
N GLN A 551 -12.42 -23.76 -11.26
CA GLN A 551 -11.62 -24.94 -10.92
C GLN A 551 -12.03 -25.55 -9.56
N GLU A 552 -12.27 -24.71 -8.55
CA GLU A 552 -12.76 -25.15 -7.24
C GLU A 552 -14.17 -25.75 -7.32
N ASN A 553 -15.09 -25.12 -8.06
CA ASN A 553 -16.45 -25.62 -8.24
C ASN A 553 -16.51 -26.97 -8.99
N ILE A 554 -15.68 -27.16 -10.02
CA ILE A 554 -15.55 -28.46 -10.71
C ILE A 554 -15.03 -29.53 -9.76
N THR A 555 -14.05 -29.18 -8.91
CA THR A 555 -13.50 -30.08 -7.90
C THR A 555 -14.55 -30.48 -6.86
N MET A 556 -15.38 -29.55 -6.40
CA MET A 556 -16.49 -29.84 -5.47
C MET A 556 -17.62 -30.67 -6.11
N LEU A 557 -18.03 -30.38 -7.34
CA LEU A 557 -19.04 -31.17 -8.06
C LEU A 557 -18.59 -32.61 -8.30
N ASN A 558 -17.30 -32.83 -8.54
CA ASN A 558 -16.72 -34.17 -8.62
C ASN A 558 -16.72 -34.90 -7.27
N HIS A 559 -16.61 -34.18 -6.14
CA HIS A 559 -16.74 -34.75 -4.80
C HIS A 559 -18.20 -35.08 -4.43
N GLU A 560 -19.17 -34.24 -4.79
CA GLU A 560 -20.60 -34.48 -4.53
C GLU A 560 -21.19 -35.60 -5.40
N ALA A 561 -20.73 -35.75 -6.65
CA ALA A 561 -21.14 -36.85 -7.53
C ALA A 561 -20.73 -38.23 -7.00
N VAL A 562 -19.70 -38.29 -6.16
CA VAL A 562 -19.24 -39.53 -5.48
C VAL A 562 -20.04 -39.80 -4.18
N GLY A 563 -20.70 -38.79 -3.60
CA GLY A 563 -21.42 -38.89 -2.32
C GLY A 563 -22.86 -39.44 -2.38
N LEU A 564 -23.44 -39.68 -3.56
CA LEU A 564 -24.84 -40.14 -3.73
C LEU A 564 -25.01 -41.67 -3.89
N GLN A 565 -23.96 -42.46 -3.66
CA GLN A 565 -24.06 -43.91 -3.60
C GLN A 565 -23.46 -44.38 -2.28
N LEU A 566 -24.31 -44.76 -1.31
CA LEU A 566 -24.19 -45.92 -0.40
C LEU A 566 -24.90 -45.66 0.95
N GLU A 567 -26.00 -46.39 1.18
CA GLU A 567 -26.63 -46.61 2.49
C GLU A 567 -25.87 -47.71 3.28
N PRO A 568 -25.99 -47.77 4.62
CA PRO A 568 -24.95 -48.27 5.50
C PRO A 568 -25.12 -49.76 5.87
N ALA A 569 -24.05 -50.54 5.73
CA ALA A 569 -23.92 -51.85 6.34
C ALA A 569 -22.80 -51.85 7.39
N SER A 570 -23.14 -52.48 8.51
CA SER A 570 -22.54 -52.36 9.84
C SER A 570 -21.24 -53.14 10.06
N TYR A 571 -20.31 -52.47 10.77
CA TYR A 571 -19.28 -52.97 11.70
C TYR A 571 -18.28 -54.03 11.23
N GLU A 572 -17.02 -53.62 11.00
CA GLU A 572 -15.90 -53.81 11.95
C GLU A 572 -14.74 -52.88 11.57
N LEU A 573 -14.11 -52.27 12.58
CA LEU A 573 -12.98 -51.34 12.43
C LEU A 573 -11.76 -52.05 11.85
N VAL A 574 -11.47 -51.80 10.57
CA VAL A 574 -10.16 -52.01 9.98
C VAL A 574 -9.75 -50.73 9.25
N ASP A 575 -8.67 -50.17 9.76
CA ASP A 575 -7.97 -48.98 9.33
C ASP A 575 -7.44 -49.18 7.89
N THR A 576 -7.97 -48.45 6.91
CA THR A 576 -7.29 -48.24 5.60
C THR A 576 -7.47 -46.82 5.12
N ASN A 577 -6.57 -45.96 5.58
CA ASN A 577 -6.12 -44.75 4.89
C ASN A 577 -5.64 -45.09 3.47
N GLU A 578 -6.13 -44.40 2.44
CA GLU A 578 -5.33 -44.10 1.25
C GLU A 578 -5.97 -42.97 0.42
N GLY A 579 -5.52 -41.74 0.71
CA GLY A 579 -5.63 -40.54 -0.11
C GLY A 579 -4.39 -39.68 0.19
N ALA A 580 -3.38 -39.78 -0.69
CA ALA A 580 -1.98 -39.51 -0.39
C ALA A 580 -1.67 -38.08 0.14
N SER A 581 -1.07 -38.05 1.33
CA SER A 581 -0.50 -36.89 2.00
C SER A 581 0.85 -36.47 1.38
N THR A 582 1.03 -35.21 1.04
CA THR A 582 2.33 -34.61 0.65
C THR A 582 3.25 -34.30 1.84
N THR A 583 3.22 -35.10 2.92
CA THR A 583 3.82 -34.70 4.22
C THR A 583 5.24 -35.18 4.52
N ASP A 584 5.92 -35.97 3.68
CA ASP A 584 7.18 -36.64 4.11
C ASP A 584 8.47 -36.33 3.33
N VAL A 585 8.48 -35.42 2.33
CA VAL A 585 9.74 -35.10 1.61
C VAL A 585 10.50 -33.98 2.31
N THR A 586 11.77 -34.20 2.66
CA THR A 586 12.64 -33.16 3.25
C THR A 586 13.60 -32.55 2.24
N VAL A 587 13.95 -31.27 2.46
CA VAL A 587 14.85 -30.46 1.65
C VAL A 587 15.85 -29.69 2.53
N GLY A 588 16.99 -29.33 1.96
CA GLY A 588 17.96 -28.41 2.57
C GLY A 588 18.79 -27.66 1.54
N TRP A 589 19.50 -26.63 1.99
CA TRP A 589 20.27 -25.72 1.15
C TRP A 589 21.68 -25.51 1.68
N GLU A 590 22.67 -25.45 0.78
CA GLU A 590 24.00 -24.91 1.07
C GLU A 590 24.20 -23.68 0.17
N ILE A 591 24.39 -22.51 0.76
CA ILE A 591 24.45 -21.23 0.06
C ILE A 591 25.82 -20.62 0.31
N GLU A 592 26.65 -20.58 -0.74
CA GLU A 592 27.99 -20.00 -0.69
C GLU A 592 27.95 -18.50 -1.03
N PHE A 593 28.73 -17.70 -0.29
CA PHE A 593 28.88 -16.26 -0.52
C PHE A 593 30.20 -15.73 0.03
N LEU A 594 30.48 -14.47 -0.32
CA LEU A 594 31.69 -13.76 0.06
C LEU A 594 31.33 -12.57 0.96
N VAL A 595 32.18 -12.29 1.94
CA VAL A 595 32.10 -11.11 2.82
C VAL A 595 33.40 -10.31 2.66
N PRO A 596 33.34 -9.02 2.26
CA PRO A 596 34.53 -8.20 2.09
C PRO A 596 35.28 -7.92 3.41
N LEU A 597 36.61 -7.79 3.32
CA LEU A 597 37.50 -7.35 4.38
C LEU A 597 37.59 -5.82 4.40
N ALA A 598 37.54 -5.21 5.58
CA ALA A 598 37.69 -3.76 5.74
C ALA A 598 39.17 -3.37 5.70
N LYS A 599 39.63 -2.69 4.64
CA LYS A 599 40.99 -2.12 4.55
C LYS A 599 41.08 -0.76 5.24
N GLY A 600 41.97 -0.63 6.22
CA GLY A 600 42.29 0.63 6.92
C GLY A 600 41.85 0.69 8.38
N ASP A 601 42.34 1.72 9.09
CA ASP A 601 42.23 1.97 10.54
C ASP A 601 40.79 2.32 10.99
N LEU A 602 39.86 1.40 10.75
CA LEU A 602 38.47 1.46 11.17
C LEU A 602 38.35 0.86 12.57
N THR A 603 38.23 1.73 13.58
CA THR A 603 37.96 1.37 14.99
C THR A 603 36.56 0.77 15.23
N ARG A 604 35.81 0.41 14.18
CA ARG A 604 34.43 -0.08 14.26
C ARG A 604 34.13 -1.14 13.20
N ASP A 605 33.52 -2.25 13.63
CA ASP A 605 33.11 -3.39 12.79
C ASP A 605 31.83 -3.14 11.96
N LEU A 606 31.47 -1.87 11.71
CA LEU A 606 30.19 -1.47 11.11
C LEU A 606 30.40 -0.43 10.02
N LEU A 607 29.77 -0.66 8.86
CA LEU A 607 29.62 0.31 7.79
C LEU A 607 28.74 1.49 8.22
N ASN A 608 28.85 2.61 7.49
CA ASN A 608 28.00 3.79 7.68
C ASN A 608 26.50 3.51 7.47
N ASP A 609 26.15 2.40 6.80
CA ASP A 609 24.78 1.93 6.62
C ASP A 609 24.34 0.88 7.66
N GLY A 610 25.17 0.64 8.69
CA GLY A 610 24.88 -0.27 9.80
C GLY A 610 25.20 -1.74 9.55
N ARG A 611 25.74 -2.13 8.38
CA ARG A 611 26.09 -3.53 8.08
C ARG A 611 27.48 -3.90 8.56
N PHE A 612 27.62 -5.13 9.04
CA PHE A 612 28.85 -5.67 9.62
C PHE A 612 29.90 -6.03 8.55
N LEU A 613 31.18 -5.75 8.83
CA LEU A 613 32.36 -6.13 8.05
C LEU A 613 33.36 -6.90 8.90
N ILE A 614 34.28 -7.63 8.28
CA ILE A 614 35.40 -8.27 8.97
C ILE A 614 36.61 -7.33 8.94
N SER A 615 37.18 -6.98 10.10
CA SER A 615 38.33 -6.04 10.20
C SER A 615 39.66 -6.72 9.88
N GLU A 616 40.64 -5.95 9.38
CA GLU A 616 41.98 -6.44 9.00
C GLU A 616 42.79 -6.94 10.23
N GLU A 617 42.60 -6.31 11.40
CA GLU A 617 43.22 -6.74 12.68
C GLU A 617 42.72 -8.13 13.14
N GLU A 618 41.47 -8.50 12.85
CA GLU A 618 40.95 -9.85 13.10
C GLU A 618 41.59 -10.92 12.19
N GLN A 619 42.14 -10.51 11.04
CA GLN A 619 42.86 -11.39 10.12
C GLN A 619 44.34 -11.57 10.53
N GLU A 620 44.99 -10.54 11.10
CA GLU A 620 46.41 -10.57 11.47
C GLU A 620 46.73 -11.16 12.87
N PHE A 621 45.80 -11.12 13.84
CA PHE A 621 46.16 -11.43 15.25
C PHE A 621 46.37 -12.92 15.59
N MET A 622 46.25 -13.87 14.66
CA MET A 622 46.58 -15.27 14.90
C MET A 622 47.25 -15.87 13.68
N LEU A 623 48.57 -16.07 13.74
CA LEU A 623 49.42 -16.82 12.80
C LEU A 623 49.06 -18.32 12.69
N GLY A 624 47.77 -18.66 12.77
CA GLY A 624 47.22 -20.00 12.65
C GLY A 624 45.69 -19.97 12.62
N ALA A 625 45.11 -19.89 11.42
CA ALA A 625 43.78 -20.40 11.08
C ALA A 625 42.53 -19.78 11.74
N THR A 626 42.18 -18.52 11.46
CA THR A 626 40.82 -18.00 11.75
C THR A 626 40.12 -17.27 10.59
N GLU A 627 39.62 -18.08 9.67
CA GLU A 627 38.33 -18.04 8.95
C GLU A 627 37.19 -17.12 9.51
N GLY A 628 37.15 -15.81 9.21
CA GLY A 628 35.92 -14.99 9.32
C GLY A 628 35.11 -15.12 10.63
N TYR A 629 35.81 -15.24 11.75
CA TYR A 629 35.32 -15.34 13.13
C TYR A 629 33.97 -14.68 13.42
N SER A 630 34.09 -13.37 13.53
CA SER A 630 33.07 -12.42 13.90
C SER A 630 31.84 -12.55 13.02
N ALA A 631 32.00 -12.60 11.69
CA ALA A 631 30.89 -12.72 10.75
C ALA A 631 30.07 -13.99 10.97
N ARG A 632 30.71 -15.15 11.14
CA ARG A 632 30.00 -16.42 11.38
C ARG A 632 29.23 -16.40 12.70
N LYS A 633 29.87 -15.90 13.76
CA LYS A 633 29.26 -15.75 15.08
C LYS A 633 28.07 -14.78 15.05
N ASN A 634 28.22 -13.65 14.37
CA ASN A 634 27.19 -12.63 14.24
C ASN A 634 25.96 -13.19 13.51
N ILE A 635 26.14 -13.82 12.35
CA ILE A 635 25.04 -14.44 11.60
C ILE A 635 24.32 -15.50 12.46
N ALA A 636 25.05 -16.39 13.13
CA ALA A 636 24.43 -17.39 13.99
C ALA A 636 23.65 -16.78 15.17
N ASN A 637 24.13 -15.68 15.76
CA ASN A 637 23.41 -14.98 16.82
C ASN A 637 22.13 -14.31 16.30
N LEU A 638 22.19 -13.64 15.15
CA LEU A 638 21.03 -13.02 14.50
C LEU A 638 19.93 -14.05 14.23
N LEU A 639 20.30 -15.25 13.80
CA LEU A 639 19.34 -16.34 13.59
C LEU A 639 18.74 -16.82 14.93
N LYS A 640 19.55 -16.97 15.98
CA LYS A 640 19.05 -17.36 17.31
C LYS A 640 18.09 -16.34 17.92
N GLU A 641 18.34 -15.04 17.73
CA GLU A 641 17.48 -13.95 18.24
C GLU A 641 16.05 -13.99 17.71
N VAL A 642 15.88 -14.46 16.46
CA VAL A 642 14.55 -14.65 15.85
C VAL A 642 13.98 -16.05 16.05
N GLY A 643 14.61 -16.87 16.90
CA GLY A 643 14.17 -18.23 17.22
C GLY A 643 14.58 -19.30 16.21
N ILE A 644 15.52 -19.04 15.30
CA ILE A 644 16.05 -20.03 14.35
C ILE A 644 17.31 -20.68 14.95
N PRO A 645 17.33 -22.02 15.15
CA PRO A 645 18.50 -22.72 15.67
C PRO A 645 19.69 -22.62 14.71
N ALA A 646 20.81 -22.03 15.14
CA ALA A 646 22.01 -21.86 14.32
C ALA A 646 23.33 -22.07 15.09
N VAL A 647 24.40 -22.48 14.42
CA VAL A 647 25.73 -22.80 15.01
C VAL A 647 26.87 -22.31 14.11
N HIS A 648 28.01 -21.90 14.71
CA HIS A 648 29.12 -21.27 13.97
C HIS A 648 30.56 -21.78 14.24
N ARG A 649 30.85 -22.59 15.28
CA ARG A 649 32.24 -23.06 15.50
C ARG A 649 32.46 -24.56 15.77
N ASP A 650 31.80 -25.21 16.73
CA ASP A 650 32.19 -26.60 17.07
C ASP A 650 31.11 -27.36 17.86
N ILE A 651 31.26 -28.69 17.91
CA ILE A 651 30.37 -29.69 18.53
C ILE A 651 29.95 -29.33 19.98
N SER A 652 30.71 -28.50 20.69
CA SER A 652 30.37 -27.96 22.02
C SER A 652 29.13 -27.05 22.03
N ASP A 653 28.76 -26.41 20.92
CA ASP A 653 27.50 -25.63 20.80
C ASP A 653 26.27 -26.55 20.73
N LEU A 654 26.44 -27.80 20.28
CA LEU A 654 25.36 -28.79 20.23
C LEU A 654 25.04 -29.36 21.62
N GLU A 655 26.05 -29.51 22.48
CA GLU A 655 25.88 -29.92 23.87
C GLU A 655 25.14 -28.87 24.71
N ALA A 656 25.32 -27.58 24.40
CA ALA A 656 24.58 -26.49 25.04
C ALA A 656 23.10 -26.38 24.59
N LEU A 657 22.75 -27.00 23.45
CA LEU A 657 21.40 -26.99 22.87
C LEU A 657 20.63 -28.31 23.09
N ASP A 658 21.26 -29.35 23.64
CA ASP A 658 20.69 -30.71 23.79
C ASP A 658 20.20 -31.34 22.46
N ILE A 659 20.90 -31.04 21.36
CA ILE A 659 20.49 -31.49 20.01
C ILE A 659 21.36 -32.67 19.54
N ALA A 660 20.77 -33.87 19.46
CA ALA A 660 21.44 -35.09 19.00
C ALA A 660 21.63 -35.17 17.47
N ASP A 661 20.81 -34.47 16.66
CA ASP A 661 20.92 -34.44 15.19
C ASP A 661 21.58 -33.14 14.71
N ARG A 662 22.83 -33.25 14.24
CA ARG A 662 23.62 -32.19 13.58
C ARG A 662 22.95 -31.56 12.35
N TYR A 663 21.89 -32.15 11.80
CA TYR A 663 21.10 -31.59 10.71
C TYR A 663 19.82 -30.87 11.16
N ALA A 664 19.62 -30.66 12.46
CA ALA A 664 18.47 -29.95 13.02
C ALA A 664 18.70 -28.43 13.21
N VAL A 665 19.88 -27.92 12.84
CA VAL A 665 20.29 -26.51 13.00
C VAL A 665 20.88 -25.96 11.69
N TRP A 666 20.80 -24.64 11.53
CA TRP A 666 21.56 -23.92 10.51
C TRP A 666 23.04 -23.86 10.88
N TRP A 667 23.91 -24.07 9.91
CA TRP A 667 25.35 -23.96 10.06
C TRP A 667 25.85 -22.74 9.31
N VAL A 668 26.68 -21.93 9.97
CA VAL A 668 27.46 -20.87 9.32
C VAL A 668 28.91 -21.31 9.28
N ARG A 669 29.36 -21.77 8.11
CA ARG A 669 30.67 -22.39 7.90
C ARG A 669 31.61 -21.46 7.16
N SER A 670 32.90 -21.70 7.32
CA SER A 670 33.91 -21.08 6.47
C SER A 670 34.14 -21.98 5.26
N GLU A 671 34.30 -21.35 4.10
CA GLU A 671 34.62 -22.06 2.87
C GLU A 671 36.11 -21.88 2.56
N VAL A 672 36.89 -22.95 2.79
CA VAL A 672 38.36 -22.93 2.72
C VAL A 672 38.86 -22.60 1.31
N LEU A 673 38.06 -22.88 0.28
CA LEU A 673 38.41 -22.69 -1.13
C LEU A 673 38.72 -21.24 -1.54
N TYR A 674 38.25 -20.25 -0.76
CA TYR A 674 38.46 -18.82 -1.05
C TYR A 674 39.58 -18.19 -0.23
N THR A 675 40.20 -18.93 0.70
CA THR A 675 41.24 -18.41 1.60
C THR A 675 42.63 -18.32 0.95
N ALA A 676 42.69 -18.13 -0.37
CA ALA A 676 43.94 -17.85 -1.06
C ALA A 676 44.47 -16.48 -0.61
N LEU A 677 45.75 -16.45 -0.22
CA LEU A 677 46.48 -15.41 0.52
C LEU A 677 46.49 -13.97 -0.05
N ASP A 678 45.68 -13.64 -1.06
CA ASP A 678 45.62 -12.34 -1.74
C ASP A 678 44.20 -11.78 -1.97
N SER A 679 43.13 -12.41 -1.44
CA SER A 679 41.76 -11.92 -1.63
C SER A 679 41.27 -11.03 -0.50
N ASP A 680 40.78 -9.83 -0.85
CA ASP A 680 40.11 -8.86 0.05
C ASP A 680 38.71 -9.34 0.53
N GLU A 681 38.45 -10.65 0.54
CA GLU A 681 37.15 -11.25 0.78
C GLU A 681 37.29 -12.61 1.50
N VAL A 682 36.32 -12.95 2.36
CA VAL A 682 36.22 -14.23 3.06
C VAL A 682 35.03 -15.02 2.54
N GLY A 683 35.25 -16.29 2.18
CA GLY A 683 34.19 -17.21 1.75
C GLY A 683 33.45 -17.85 2.93
N LEU A 684 32.13 -17.75 2.93
CA LEU A 684 31.23 -18.35 3.92
C LEU A 684 30.18 -19.23 3.24
N GLU A 685 29.68 -20.23 3.98
CA GLU A 685 28.57 -21.09 3.57
C GLU A 685 27.48 -21.11 4.65
N LEU A 686 26.22 -20.91 4.23
CA LEU A 686 25.04 -21.19 5.04
C LEU A 686 24.49 -22.56 4.67
N SER A 687 24.57 -23.53 5.59
CA SER A 687 23.95 -24.85 5.42
C SER A 687 22.68 -24.95 6.27
N SER A 688 21.52 -25.14 5.65
CA SER A 688 20.24 -25.21 6.37
C SER A 688 20.08 -26.50 7.17
N ARG A 689 19.17 -26.47 8.14
CA ARG A 689 18.63 -27.70 8.72
C ARG A 689 17.77 -28.47 7.71
N LYS A 690 17.50 -29.75 7.99
CA LYS A 690 16.51 -30.54 7.24
C LYS A 690 15.12 -29.99 7.50
N LEU A 691 14.44 -29.57 6.45
CA LEU A 691 13.12 -28.97 6.53
C LEU A 691 12.13 -29.75 5.66
N PRO A 692 10.85 -29.86 6.05
CA PRO A 692 9.82 -30.40 5.16
C PRO A 692 9.70 -29.51 3.92
N ALA A 693 9.56 -30.09 2.74
CA ALA A 693 9.46 -29.34 1.48
C ALA A 693 8.09 -28.66 1.33
N ASN A 694 7.85 -27.64 2.15
CA ASN A 694 6.61 -26.87 2.23
C ASN A 694 6.90 -25.36 2.38
N GLU A 695 5.84 -24.56 2.41
CA GLU A 695 5.95 -23.10 2.47
C GLU A 695 6.59 -22.58 3.77
N LEU A 696 6.54 -23.33 4.88
CA LEU A 696 7.22 -22.94 6.11
C LEU A 696 8.74 -23.02 5.97
N ALA A 697 9.24 -24.04 5.27
CA ALA A 697 10.68 -24.16 4.99
C ALA A 697 11.17 -23.04 4.06
N PHE A 698 10.37 -22.67 3.06
CA PHE A 698 10.68 -21.56 2.17
C PHE A 698 10.62 -20.20 2.86
N ALA A 699 9.71 -20.03 3.84
CA ALA A 699 9.66 -18.84 4.68
C ALA A 699 10.88 -18.74 5.61
N GLU A 700 11.31 -19.85 6.22
CA GLU A 700 12.54 -19.88 7.03
C GLU A 700 13.78 -19.55 6.19
N LEU A 701 13.90 -20.13 4.98
CA LEU A 701 14.95 -19.78 4.02
C LEU A 701 14.96 -18.28 3.69
N ASP A 702 13.80 -17.69 3.37
CA ASP A 702 13.68 -16.25 3.08
C ASP A 702 14.10 -15.40 4.28
N GLN A 703 13.69 -15.77 5.49
CA GLN A 703 14.05 -15.07 6.72
C GLN A 703 15.57 -15.11 6.96
N VAL A 704 16.21 -16.28 6.79
CA VAL A 704 17.66 -16.44 6.96
C VAL A 704 18.45 -15.59 5.95
N LEU A 705 18.08 -15.65 4.67
CA LEU A 705 18.72 -14.87 3.61
C LEU A 705 18.58 -13.37 3.85
N ARG A 706 17.38 -12.93 4.26
CA ARG A 706 17.08 -11.52 4.54
C ARG A 706 17.85 -11.00 5.75
N LEU A 707 17.85 -11.74 6.86
CA LEU A 707 18.61 -11.37 8.06
C LEU A 707 20.10 -11.27 7.76
N THR A 708 20.64 -12.23 7.01
CA THR A 708 22.04 -12.22 6.62
C THR A 708 22.34 -11.01 5.72
N ARG A 709 21.55 -10.76 4.67
CA ARG A 709 21.78 -9.64 3.72
C ARG A 709 21.63 -8.25 4.34
N ASN A 710 20.73 -8.11 5.31
CA ASN A 710 20.46 -6.82 5.97
C ASN A 710 21.50 -6.46 7.02
N ASN A 711 22.21 -7.44 7.57
CA ASN A 711 23.17 -7.21 8.66
C ASN A 711 24.63 -7.50 8.26
N VAL A 712 24.86 -8.20 7.15
CA VAL A 712 26.20 -8.54 6.64
C VAL A 712 26.29 -8.13 5.17
N LEU A 713 27.44 -7.56 4.76
CA LEU A 713 27.68 -7.25 3.36
C LEU A 713 27.97 -8.53 2.57
N VAL A 714 26.94 -9.04 1.88
CA VAL A 714 27.00 -10.25 1.07
C VAL A 714 27.38 -9.93 -0.38
N ARG A 715 28.37 -10.65 -0.91
CA ARG A 715 28.71 -10.68 -2.35
C ARG A 715 28.64 -12.12 -2.89
N VAL A 716 28.32 -12.24 -4.17
CA VAL A 716 28.28 -13.52 -4.88
C VAL A 716 29.11 -13.39 -6.16
N SER A 717 29.93 -14.40 -6.45
CA SER A 717 30.78 -14.45 -7.65
C SER A 717 30.49 -15.71 -8.49
N ARG A 718 31.16 -15.86 -9.64
CA ARG A 718 31.08 -17.06 -10.48
C ARG A 718 31.50 -18.36 -9.76
N HIS A 719 32.25 -18.22 -8.67
CA HIS A 719 32.76 -19.34 -7.89
C HIS A 719 31.73 -19.82 -6.87
N CYS A 720 30.89 -18.93 -6.34
CA CYS A 720 29.84 -19.27 -5.37
C CYS A 720 28.78 -20.20 -6.01
N GLY A 721 28.49 -21.31 -5.33
CA GLY A 721 27.44 -22.25 -5.65
C GLY A 721 26.19 -22.14 -4.76
N LEU A 722 25.08 -22.65 -5.28
CA LEU A 722 23.91 -23.02 -4.49
C LEU A 722 23.72 -24.54 -4.61
N HIS A 723 23.73 -25.24 -3.47
CA HIS A 723 23.43 -26.67 -3.41
C HIS A 723 22.05 -26.91 -2.83
N VAL A 724 21.23 -27.70 -3.53
CA VAL A 724 19.92 -28.14 -3.05
C VAL A 724 20.02 -29.62 -2.69
N HIS A 725 19.66 -29.97 -1.47
CA HIS A 725 19.60 -31.33 -0.96
C HIS A 725 18.15 -31.80 -0.93
N VAL A 726 17.82 -32.87 -1.66
CA VAL A 726 16.50 -33.51 -1.61
C VAL A 726 16.65 -34.90 -1.01
N ASP A 727 15.77 -35.26 -0.06
CA ASP A 727 15.75 -36.57 0.59
C ASP A 727 15.67 -37.70 -0.45
N ALA A 728 16.71 -38.57 -0.49
CA ALA A 728 16.74 -39.70 -1.40
C ALA A 728 15.99 -40.91 -0.86
N SER A 729 15.67 -40.94 0.45
CA SER A 729 14.94 -42.05 1.07
C SER A 729 13.46 -42.09 0.68
N VAL A 730 12.97 -41.03 0.04
CA VAL A 730 11.64 -41.01 -0.59
C VAL A 730 11.57 -41.95 -1.79
N LEU A 731 12.73 -42.39 -2.31
CA LEU A 731 12.87 -43.34 -3.41
C LEU A 731 13.51 -44.64 -2.90
N ASP A 732 12.99 -45.79 -3.33
CA ASP A 732 13.70 -47.07 -3.17
C ASP A 732 14.96 -47.15 -4.06
N LEU A 733 15.78 -48.20 -3.93
CA LEU A 733 17.02 -48.29 -4.72
C LEU A 733 16.78 -48.33 -6.24
N ASN A 734 15.70 -48.96 -6.72
CA ASN A 734 15.39 -49.02 -8.14
C ASN A 734 14.89 -47.65 -8.64
N GLU A 735 14.07 -46.97 -7.84
CA GLU A 735 13.62 -45.61 -8.11
C GLU A 735 14.81 -44.61 -8.06
N GLN A 736 15.77 -44.79 -7.16
CA GLN A 736 17.01 -43.99 -7.12
C GLN A 736 17.85 -44.20 -8.39
N ARG A 737 18.03 -45.46 -8.84
CA ARG A 737 18.70 -45.77 -10.11
C ARG A 737 17.97 -45.14 -11.29
N HIS A 738 16.63 -45.24 -11.30
CA HIS A 738 15.78 -44.62 -12.30
C HIS A 738 15.95 -43.11 -12.34
N PHE A 739 15.90 -42.44 -11.19
CA PHE A 739 16.15 -40.99 -11.06
C PHE A 739 17.50 -40.59 -11.67
N VAL A 740 18.58 -41.29 -11.33
CA VAL A 740 19.93 -40.98 -11.84
C VAL A 740 19.98 -41.10 -13.36
N CYS A 741 19.34 -42.13 -13.93
CA CYS A 741 19.26 -42.28 -15.37
C CYS A 741 18.41 -41.19 -16.04
N LEU A 742 17.27 -40.79 -15.46
CA LEU A 742 16.47 -39.66 -15.94
C LEU A 742 17.27 -38.37 -15.91
N TYR A 743 17.97 -38.12 -14.81
CA TYR A 743 18.83 -36.96 -14.64
C TYR A 743 19.89 -36.86 -15.74
N LEU A 744 20.58 -37.97 -16.06
CA LEU A 744 21.60 -37.99 -17.11
C LEU A 744 21.05 -37.56 -18.48
N ILE A 745 19.76 -37.79 -18.75
CA ILE A 745 19.10 -37.42 -20.01
C ILE A 745 18.90 -35.92 -20.10
N ILE A 746 18.50 -35.29 -19.00
CA ILE A 746 18.14 -33.88 -18.96
C ILE A 746 19.24 -32.99 -18.38
N GLU A 747 20.41 -33.54 -18.01
CA GLU A 747 21.53 -32.81 -17.41
C GLU A 747 21.91 -31.54 -18.21
N ASN A 748 22.04 -31.66 -19.54
CA ASN A 748 22.33 -30.52 -20.41
C ASN A 748 21.20 -29.47 -20.46
N VAL A 749 19.95 -29.90 -20.28
CA VAL A 749 18.77 -29.03 -20.23
C VAL A 749 18.75 -28.29 -18.89
N LEU A 750 19.14 -28.92 -17.77
CA LEU A 750 19.26 -28.25 -16.47
C LEU A 750 20.32 -27.15 -16.48
N PHE A 751 21.47 -27.38 -17.12
CA PHE A 751 22.48 -26.35 -17.30
C PHE A 751 22.00 -25.13 -18.09
N SER A 752 20.94 -25.27 -18.92
CA SER A 752 20.37 -24.13 -19.65
C SER A 752 19.53 -23.18 -18.78
N LEU A 753 19.10 -23.63 -17.59
CA LEU A 753 18.42 -22.80 -16.59
C LEU A 753 19.42 -22.04 -15.69
N CYS A 754 20.68 -22.45 -15.69
CA CYS A 754 21.75 -21.90 -14.86
C CYS A 754 22.54 -20.81 -15.61
N HIS A 755 23.28 -19.99 -14.88
CA HIS A 755 24.19 -19.01 -15.50
C HIS A 755 25.27 -19.72 -16.37
N PRO A 756 25.62 -19.22 -17.58
CA PRO A 756 26.52 -19.90 -18.50
C PRO A 756 27.89 -20.30 -17.91
N SER A 757 28.42 -19.52 -16.97
CA SER A 757 29.69 -19.83 -16.29
C SER A 757 29.69 -21.16 -15.55
N ARG A 758 28.50 -21.69 -15.16
CA ARG A 758 28.39 -22.98 -14.46
C ARG A 758 28.75 -24.17 -15.36
N ARG A 759 28.55 -24.05 -16.67
CA ARG A 759 29.00 -25.06 -17.66
C ARG A 759 30.53 -25.18 -17.72
N GLU A 760 31.25 -24.17 -17.23
CA GLU A 760 32.71 -24.09 -17.24
C GLU A 760 33.35 -24.37 -15.88
N SER A 761 32.55 -24.56 -14.83
CA SER A 761 33.03 -24.73 -13.48
C SER A 761 33.54 -26.15 -13.20
N GLU A 762 34.71 -26.23 -12.56
CA GLU A 762 35.29 -27.46 -12.02
C GLU A 762 34.57 -27.95 -10.75
N TRP A 763 33.71 -27.11 -10.19
CA TRP A 763 32.95 -27.37 -8.96
C TRP A 763 31.53 -27.93 -9.21
N CYS A 764 31.13 -28.05 -10.47
CA CYS A 764 29.86 -28.69 -10.87
C CYS A 764 29.96 -29.31 -12.27
N CYS A 765 30.94 -30.19 -12.47
CA CYS A 765 31.16 -30.88 -13.74
C CYS A 765 29.97 -31.79 -14.11
N PRO A 766 29.54 -31.84 -15.39
CA PRO A 766 28.51 -32.76 -15.82
C PRO A 766 28.87 -34.22 -15.50
N VAL A 767 27.94 -34.95 -14.89
CA VAL A 767 28.09 -36.37 -14.53
C VAL A 767 28.32 -37.20 -15.80
N TYR A 768 27.64 -36.89 -16.90
CA TYR A 768 27.82 -37.58 -18.19
C TYR A 768 29.25 -37.46 -18.76
N GLU A 769 29.98 -36.40 -18.39
CA GLU A 769 31.32 -36.13 -18.90
C GLU A 769 32.42 -36.58 -17.94
N SER A 770 32.25 -36.31 -16.65
CA SER A 770 33.37 -36.30 -15.68
C SER A 770 33.25 -37.35 -14.59
N SER A 771 32.09 -37.99 -14.44
CA SER A 771 31.89 -39.01 -13.40
C SER A 771 32.73 -40.26 -13.63
N ARG A 772 32.93 -41.03 -12.57
CA ARG A 772 33.55 -42.35 -12.65
C ARG A 772 32.80 -43.29 -13.62
N LEU A 773 31.47 -43.22 -13.63
CA LEU A 773 30.62 -44.00 -14.54
C LEU A 773 30.88 -43.64 -16.01
N ALA A 774 31.09 -42.35 -16.31
CA ALA A 774 31.43 -41.91 -17.64
C ALA A 774 32.82 -42.40 -18.08
N TYR A 775 33.80 -42.41 -17.18
CA TYR A 775 35.14 -42.93 -17.43
C TYR A 775 35.15 -44.45 -17.71
N GLU A 776 34.44 -45.22 -16.89
CA GLU A 776 34.31 -46.67 -17.05
C GLU A 776 33.60 -47.01 -18.38
N ALA A 777 32.54 -46.28 -18.73
CA ALA A 777 31.86 -46.43 -20.02
C ALA A 777 32.77 -46.10 -21.22
N ASN A 778 33.56 -45.03 -21.16
CA ASN A 778 34.52 -44.68 -22.21
C ASN A 778 35.61 -45.75 -22.40
N SER A 779 36.06 -46.34 -21.29
CA SER A 779 37.08 -47.41 -21.33
C SER A 779 36.54 -48.65 -22.04
N LEU A 780 35.27 -49.02 -21.82
CA LEU A 780 34.61 -50.13 -22.50
C LEU A 780 34.43 -49.88 -24.01
N ILE A 781 34.06 -48.65 -24.39
CA ILE A 781 33.96 -48.24 -25.81
C ILE A 781 35.33 -48.34 -26.48
N ALA A 782 36.39 -47.85 -25.83
CA ALA A 782 37.75 -47.88 -26.37
C ALA A 782 38.31 -49.30 -26.54
N GLN A 783 37.82 -50.27 -25.76
CA GLN A 783 38.21 -51.69 -25.84
C GLN A 783 37.44 -52.47 -26.92
N GLY A 784 36.60 -51.82 -27.72
CA GLY A 784 35.90 -52.45 -28.85
C GLY A 784 34.72 -53.34 -28.46
N GLY A 785 34.16 -53.16 -27.26
CA GLY A 785 32.98 -53.91 -26.82
C GLY A 785 31.76 -53.61 -27.72
N GLN A 786 31.45 -54.50 -28.67
CA GLN A 786 30.17 -54.49 -29.37
C GLN A 786 29.11 -55.20 -28.54
N ASP A 787 28.03 -54.46 -28.27
CA ASP A 787 26.88 -54.91 -27.50
C ASP A 787 26.08 -55.94 -28.33
N SER A 788 26.12 -57.22 -27.94
CA SER A 788 25.50 -58.33 -28.68
C SER A 788 24.32 -58.99 -27.96
N ASN A 789 23.82 -58.41 -26.87
CA ASN A 789 22.63 -58.93 -26.18
C ASN A 789 21.86 -57.80 -25.47
N CYS A 790 20.88 -57.20 -26.15
CA CYS A 790 19.99 -56.21 -25.56
C CYS A 790 18.70 -56.87 -25.05
N GLY A 791 18.49 -56.84 -23.74
CA GLY A 791 17.14 -56.96 -23.19
C GLY A 791 16.30 -55.76 -23.66
N GLU A 792 15.05 -56.03 -24.06
CA GLU A 792 14.15 -55.06 -24.67
C GLU A 792 13.97 -53.80 -23.80
N TRP A 793 14.38 -52.65 -24.34
CA TRP A 793 13.99 -51.32 -23.85
C TRP A 793 12.83 -50.83 -24.73
N PRO A 794 11.79 -50.16 -24.20
CA PRO A 794 10.64 -49.80 -25.01
C PRO A 794 10.99 -48.69 -26.02
N HIS A 795 10.88 -49.03 -27.31
CA HIS A 795 10.64 -48.20 -28.51
C HIS A 795 11.51 -46.95 -28.85
N ASP A 796 12.24 -47.11 -29.98
CA ASP A 796 12.58 -46.12 -31.04
C ASP A 796 13.57 -44.96 -30.82
N ALA A 797 14.30 -44.87 -29.71
CA ALA A 797 15.34 -43.86 -29.52
C ALA A 797 16.77 -44.42 -29.48
N VAL A 798 17.56 -44.16 -30.54
CA VAL A 798 19.00 -44.51 -30.59
C VAL A 798 19.80 -43.62 -29.63
N MET A 799 19.90 -44.00 -28.35
CA MET A 799 20.77 -43.34 -27.38
C MET A 799 22.26 -43.54 -27.70
N PRO A 800 23.14 -42.57 -27.37
CA PRO A 800 24.60 -42.73 -27.48
C PRO A 800 25.11 -43.96 -26.72
N ASP A 801 26.12 -44.64 -27.27
CA ASP A 801 26.72 -45.84 -26.66
C ASP A 801 27.17 -45.61 -25.21
N ARG A 802 27.77 -44.44 -24.92
CA ARG A 802 28.18 -44.08 -23.56
C ARG A 802 26.99 -44.05 -22.60
N MET A 803 25.90 -43.41 -23.00
CA MET A 803 24.70 -43.30 -22.16
C MET A 803 24.07 -44.66 -21.89
N ARG A 804 24.04 -45.52 -22.91
CA ARG A 804 23.54 -46.90 -22.80
C ARG A 804 24.36 -47.73 -21.81
N LEU A 805 25.68 -47.61 -21.86
CA LEU A 805 26.60 -48.29 -20.94
C LEU A 805 26.48 -47.76 -19.50
N MET A 806 26.39 -46.44 -19.33
CA MET A 806 26.17 -45.83 -18.01
C MET A 806 24.83 -46.27 -17.41
N HIS A 807 23.76 -46.29 -18.20
CA HIS A 807 22.45 -46.77 -17.77
C HIS A 807 22.51 -48.22 -17.28
N ARG A 808 23.13 -49.13 -18.05
CA ARG A 808 23.34 -50.53 -17.61
C ARG A 808 24.11 -50.60 -16.31
N ALA A 809 25.26 -49.91 -16.25
CA ALA A 809 26.10 -49.90 -15.07
C ALA A 809 25.30 -49.48 -13.83
N ILE A 810 24.50 -48.40 -13.91
CA ILE A 810 23.67 -47.88 -12.81
C ILE A 810 22.67 -48.91 -12.30
N HIS A 811 22.00 -49.67 -13.18
CA HIS A 811 21.04 -50.70 -12.77
C HIS A 811 21.69 -51.84 -11.98
N ASP A 812 22.97 -52.10 -12.21
CA ASP A 812 23.73 -53.14 -11.51
C ASP A 812 24.34 -52.66 -10.17
N LEU A 813 24.32 -51.35 -9.86
CA LEU A 813 24.97 -50.79 -8.65
C LEU A 813 24.10 -50.91 -7.40
N GLY A 814 24.64 -51.45 -6.30
CA GLY A 814 24.04 -51.29 -4.96
C GLY A 814 24.11 -49.84 -4.45
N SER A 815 23.36 -49.50 -3.38
CA SER A 815 23.26 -48.11 -2.86
C SER A 815 24.61 -47.43 -2.58
N GLY A 816 25.57 -48.18 -2.01
CA GLY A 816 26.92 -47.66 -1.74
C GLY A 816 27.76 -47.44 -3.00
N GLN A 817 27.57 -48.27 -4.02
CA GLN A 817 28.27 -48.16 -5.31
C GLN A 817 27.68 -47.01 -6.15
N LEU A 818 26.34 -46.86 -6.16
CA LEU A 818 25.64 -45.74 -6.79
C LEU A 818 26.13 -44.40 -6.24
N ARG A 819 26.24 -44.30 -4.91
CA ARG A 819 26.85 -43.15 -4.24
C ARG A 819 28.29 -42.92 -4.73
N SER A 820 29.14 -43.95 -4.71
CA SER A 820 30.54 -43.81 -5.11
C SER A 820 30.71 -43.40 -6.59
N GLY A 821 29.79 -43.83 -7.46
CA GLY A 821 29.78 -43.47 -8.88
C GLY A 821 29.44 -42.01 -9.14
N LEU A 822 28.68 -41.37 -8.24
CA LEU A 822 28.26 -39.97 -8.33
C LEU A 822 29.13 -39.00 -7.51
N LEU A 823 29.85 -39.48 -6.49
CA LEU A 823 30.42 -38.60 -5.45
C LEU A 823 31.59 -37.72 -5.91
N GLN A 824 32.52 -38.26 -6.69
CA GLN A 824 33.69 -37.51 -7.16
C GLN A 824 34.00 -37.85 -8.62
N PRO A 825 34.38 -36.85 -9.44
CA PRO A 825 34.87 -37.07 -10.79
C PRO A 825 36.13 -37.93 -10.79
N TYR A 826 36.47 -38.52 -11.94
CA TYR A 826 37.76 -39.22 -12.09
C TYR A 826 38.97 -38.26 -11.96
N VAL A 827 38.77 -36.97 -12.26
CA VAL A 827 39.78 -35.93 -12.15
C VAL A 827 39.90 -35.47 -10.69
N PRO A 828 41.11 -35.53 -10.08
CA PRO A 828 41.33 -35.01 -8.72
C PRO A 828 40.88 -33.55 -8.58
N ASP A 829 40.43 -33.18 -7.38
CA ASP A 829 40.06 -31.81 -6.99
C ASP A 829 38.86 -31.16 -7.72
N THR A 830 38.03 -31.97 -8.40
CA THR A 830 36.79 -31.50 -9.04
C THR A 830 35.52 -32.05 -8.35
N ARG A 831 34.34 -31.54 -8.72
CA ARG A 831 33.03 -31.98 -8.18
C ARG A 831 32.01 -32.17 -9.29
N ASN A 832 31.19 -33.23 -9.19
CA ASN A 832 30.08 -33.46 -10.13
C ASN A 832 28.89 -32.53 -9.83
N ALA A 833 28.09 -32.24 -10.85
CA ALA A 833 26.88 -31.40 -10.75
C ALA A 833 25.74 -32.07 -9.96
N LEU A 834 25.75 -33.40 -9.85
CA LEU A 834 24.88 -34.19 -8.98
C LEU A 834 25.73 -35.15 -8.14
N ALA A 835 25.46 -35.20 -6.84
CA ALA A 835 26.08 -36.14 -5.91
C ALA A 835 25.04 -36.76 -4.96
N MET A 836 25.42 -37.86 -4.29
CA MET A 836 24.66 -38.43 -3.18
C MET A 836 25.42 -38.22 -1.86
N LYS A 837 24.87 -37.39 -0.98
CA LYS A 837 25.49 -37.03 0.30
C LYS A 837 24.85 -37.81 1.45
N PHE A 838 25.68 -38.30 2.37
CA PHE A 838 25.21 -38.95 3.58
C PHE A 838 24.82 -37.88 4.61
N VAL A 839 23.61 -38.00 5.19
CA VAL A 839 23.05 -37.01 6.11
C VAL A 839 22.69 -37.58 7.49
N GLY A 840 23.41 -38.61 7.94
CA GLY A 840 23.20 -39.25 9.24
C GLY A 840 22.10 -40.32 9.25
N GLN A 841 22.06 -41.15 10.30
CA GLN A 841 21.04 -42.21 10.52
C GLN A 841 20.80 -43.17 9.33
N GLY A 842 21.81 -43.42 8.49
CA GLY A 842 21.65 -44.29 7.31
C GLY A 842 20.96 -43.64 6.11
N LYS A 843 20.62 -42.34 6.17
CA LYS A 843 19.89 -41.62 5.12
C LYS A 843 20.83 -40.85 4.17
N TYR A 844 20.37 -40.68 2.93
CA TYR A 844 21.08 -39.99 1.85
C TYR A 844 20.22 -38.88 1.25
N THR A 845 20.86 -37.86 0.68
CA THR A 845 20.20 -36.83 -0.13
C THR A 845 20.82 -36.76 -1.51
N PHE A 846 20.02 -36.48 -2.53
CA PHE A 846 20.51 -35.99 -3.81
C PHE A 846 20.90 -34.52 -3.67
N GLU A 847 22.16 -34.21 -3.97
CA GLU A 847 22.74 -32.87 -3.88
C GLU A 847 22.93 -32.31 -5.29
N PHE A 848 22.14 -31.30 -5.63
CA PHE A 848 22.19 -30.61 -6.93
C PHE A 848 23.10 -29.40 -6.81
N ARG A 849 24.22 -29.37 -7.56
CA ARG A 849 25.26 -28.34 -7.48
C ARG A 849 25.32 -27.39 -8.69
N HIS A 850 24.34 -27.46 -9.57
CA HIS A 850 24.34 -26.77 -10.86
C HIS A 850 24.30 -25.26 -10.72
N PHE A 851 23.45 -24.80 -9.80
CA PHE A 851 22.97 -23.44 -9.79
C PHE A 851 24.02 -22.49 -9.21
N GLN A 852 24.09 -21.28 -9.77
CA GLN A 852 24.96 -20.25 -9.23
C GLN A 852 24.51 -19.84 -7.82
N GLY A 853 25.45 -19.38 -7.01
CA GLY A 853 25.13 -18.77 -5.72
C GLY A 853 24.12 -17.64 -5.90
N SER A 854 23.25 -17.46 -4.92
CA SER A 854 22.22 -16.42 -4.94
C SER A 854 21.77 -16.10 -3.52
N PHE A 855 21.39 -14.84 -3.30
CA PHE A 855 20.66 -14.38 -2.10
C PHE A 855 19.24 -13.89 -2.47
N ASP A 856 18.78 -14.24 -3.68
CA ASP A 856 17.40 -14.09 -4.11
C ASP A 856 16.62 -15.34 -3.69
N SER A 857 15.74 -15.17 -2.68
CA SER A 857 14.93 -16.26 -2.13
C SER A 857 13.96 -16.82 -3.17
N ALA A 858 13.36 -15.99 -4.02
CA ALA A 858 12.46 -16.45 -5.07
C ALA A 858 13.21 -17.34 -6.07
N LEU A 859 14.42 -16.95 -6.46
CA LEU A 859 15.25 -17.75 -7.36
C LEU A 859 15.62 -19.12 -6.77
N ILE A 860 16.03 -19.16 -5.50
CA ILE A 860 16.35 -20.41 -4.80
C ILE A 860 15.13 -21.32 -4.68
N GLN A 861 13.96 -20.75 -4.35
CA GLN A 861 12.71 -21.51 -4.24
C GLN A 861 12.30 -22.14 -5.58
N HIS A 862 12.35 -21.40 -6.70
CA HIS A 862 12.01 -21.94 -8.02
C HIS A 862 12.99 -23.05 -8.45
N TRP A 863 14.30 -22.87 -8.21
CA TRP A 863 15.27 -23.94 -8.48
C TRP A 863 15.03 -25.18 -7.59
N THR A 864 14.65 -24.97 -6.33
CA THR A 864 14.30 -26.05 -5.40
C THR A 864 13.07 -26.84 -5.86
N ARG A 865 12.04 -26.15 -6.37
CA ARG A 865 10.84 -26.79 -6.94
C ARG A 865 11.18 -27.67 -8.15
N VAL A 866 12.10 -27.22 -9.03
CA VAL A 866 12.61 -28.03 -10.14
C VAL A 866 13.32 -29.30 -9.62
N CYS A 867 14.19 -29.19 -8.62
CA CYS A 867 14.89 -30.33 -8.02
C CYS A 867 13.90 -31.34 -7.39
N LEU A 868 12.91 -30.86 -6.64
CA LEU A 868 11.87 -31.69 -6.02
C LEU A 868 11.02 -32.42 -7.07
N ALA A 869 10.62 -31.73 -8.14
CA ALA A 869 9.83 -32.32 -9.22
C ALA A 869 10.62 -33.41 -9.97
N LEU A 870 11.92 -33.20 -10.20
CA LEU A 870 12.80 -34.20 -10.82
C LEU A 870 12.93 -35.47 -9.98
N VAL A 871 13.09 -35.35 -8.65
CA VAL A 871 13.15 -36.53 -7.76
C VAL A 871 11.81 -37.26 -7.75
N LYS A 872 10.69 -36.53 -7.71
CA LYS A 872 9.34 -37.12 -7.77
C LYS A 872 9.07 -37.83 -9.11
N ALA A 873 9.59 -37.31 -10.22
CA ALA A 873 9.41 -37.89 -11.56
C ALA A 873 9.94 -39.31 -11.69
N ALA A 874 10.86 -39.76 -10.81
CA ALA A 874 11.35 -41.13 -10.77
C ALA A 874 10.25 -42.17 -10.48
N LYS A 875 9.17 -41.75 -9.81
CA LYS A 875 7.96 -42.57 -9.55
C LYS A 875 6.94 -42.55 -10.70
N GLY A 876 7.19 -41.74 -11.73
CA GLY A 876 6.24 -41.44 -12.80
C GLY A 876 5.86 -39.96 -12.85
N LEU A 877 5.23 -39.53 -13.94
CA LEU A 877 4.79 -38.15 -14.14
C LEU A 877 3.29 -38.01 -13.87
N THR A 878 2.94 -37.06 -13.00
CA THR A 878 1.57 -36.71 -12.64
C THR A 878 1.16 -35.42 -13.36
N GLY A 879 -0.03 -35.37 -13.99
CA GLY A 879 -0.52 -34.20 -14.76
C GLY A 879 -1.50 -34.58 -15.88
N HIS A 880 -1.80 -33.65 -16.81
CA HIS A 880 -2.80 -33.83 -17.89
C HIS A 880 -2.55 -35.01 -18.86
N ARG A 881 -1.34 -35.58 -18.88
CA ARG A 881 -1.04 -36.88 -19.49
C ARG A 881 -0.25 -37.68 -18.47
N GLN A 882 -0.93 -38.55 -17.74
CA GLN A 882 -0.27 -39.43 -16.77
C GLN A 882 0.68 -40.36 -17.52
N HIS A 883 1.96 -40.36 -17.14
CA HIS A 883 2.95 -41.29 -17.69
C HIS A 883 3.49 -42.17 -16.56
N PRO A 884 3.33 -43.50 -16.63
CA PRO A 884 3.95 -44.41 -15.67
C PRO A 884 5.48 -44.31 -15.76
N ALA A 885 6.18 -44.70 -14.70
CA ALA A 885 7.64 -44.69 -14.63
C ALA A 885 8.32 -45.33 -15.85
N SER A 886 7.71 -46.38 -16.43
CA SER A 886 8.22 -47.06 -17.63
C SER A 886 8.25 -46.19 -18.90
N GLN A 887 7.49 -45.09 -18.95
CA GLN A 887 7.42 -44.16 -20.08
C GLN A 887 8.17 -42.85 -19.83
N THR A 888 8.64 -42.59 -18.62
CA THR A 888 9.29 -41.33 -18.24
C THR A 888 10.60 -41.11 -19.00
N TYR A 889 11.33 -42.19 -19.31
CA TYR A 889 12.54 -42.15 -20.13
C TYR A 889 12.33 -41.55 -21.51
N ASP A 890 11.32 -42.02 -22.25
CA ASP A 890 11.04 -41.53 -23.61
C ASP A 890 10.64 -40.07 -23.61
N VAL A 891 9.86 -39.66 -22.61
CA VAL A 891 9.44 -38.27 -22.43
C VAL A 891 10.66 -37.38 -22.20
N PHE A 892 11.53 -37.75 -21.26
CA PHE A 892 12.73 -36.98 -20.92
C PHE A 892 13.73 -36.98 -22.07
N TYR A 893 13.86 -38.08 -22.80
CA TYR A 893 14.73 -38.16 -23.98
C TYR A 893 14.25 -37.24 -25.09
N ARG A 894 12.95 -37.26 -25.42
CA ARG A 894 12.35 -36.33 -26.39
C ARG A 894 12.50 -34.87 -25.97
N VAL A 895 12.47 -34.57 -24.67
CA VAL A 895 12.78 -33.24 -24.14
C VAL A 895 14.24 -32.88 -24.42
N SER A 896 15.18 -33.79 -24.14
CA SER A 896 16.62 -33.57 -24.34
C SER A 896 17.04 -33.37 -25.81
N CYS A 897 16.30 -33.98 -26.76
CA CYS A 897 16.59 -33.84 -28.19
C CYS A 897 16.13 -32.50 -28.79
N ARG A 898 15.38 -31.68 -28.05
CA ARG A 898 14.91 -30.37 -28.53
C ARG A 898 16.04 -29.34 -28.53
N PRO A 899 15.95 -28.29 -29.38
CA PRO A 899 16.85 -27.15 -29.29
C PRO A 899 16.84 -26.54 -27.88
N GLU A 900 17.98 -26.03 -27.42
CA GLU A 900 18.13 -25.48 -26.06
C GLU A 900 17.13 -24.37 -25.74
N ALA A 901 16.67 -23.59 -26.73
CA ALA A 901 15.65 -22.56 -26.53
C ALA A 901 14.26 -23.12 -26.11
N GLU A 902 13.97 -24.36 -26.49
CA GLU A 902 12.67 -25.02 -26.28
C GLU A 902 12.72 -26.16 -25.26
N ALA A 903 13.89 -26.82 -25.12
CA ALA A 903 14.06 -28.00 -24.27
C ALA A 903 13.70 -27.73 -22.81
N TRP A 904 14.17 -26.63 -22.23
CA TRP A 904 13.89 -26.27 -20.84
C TRP A 904 12.42 -25.89 -20.59
N LYS A 905 11.76 -25.20 -21.54
CA LYS A 905 10.32 -24.89 -21.46
C LYS A 905 9.51 -26.19 -21.49
N CYS A 906 9.93 -27.13 -22.33
CA CYS A 906 9.32 -28.45 -22.41
C CYS A 906 9.56 -29.26 -21.12
N LEU A 907 10.76 -29.19 -20.54
CA LEU A 907 11.09 -29.83 -19.27
C LEU A 907 10.20 -29.31 -18.13
N LEU A 908 10.07 -27.98 -17.99
CA LEU A 908 9.22 -27.39 -16.96
C LEU A 908 7.75 -27.81 -17.11
N ARG A 909 7.22 -27.86 -18.34
CA ARG A 909 5.85 -28.37 -18.58
C ARG A 909 5.69 -29.84 -18.22
N VAL A 910 6.70 -30.67 -18.51
CA VAL A 910 6.70 -32.11 -18.18
C VAL A 910 6.74 -32.33 -16.66
N LEU A 911 7.40 -31.43 -15.94
CA LEU A 911 7.52 -31.45 -14.48
C LEU A 911 6.36 -30.76 -13.75
N ASP A 912 5.29 -30.37 -14.47
CA ASP A 912 4.14 -29.63 -13.93
C ASP A 912 4.51 -28.26 -13.33
N LEU A 913 5.52 -27.60 -13.93
CA LEU A 913 6.04 -26.27 -13.58
C LEU A 913 5.93 -25.30 -14.76
N GLY A 914 4.93 -25.49 -15.63
CA GLY A 914 4.76 -24.70 -16.85
C GLY A 914 4.40 -23.23 -16.60
N ASP A 915 3.75 -22.95 -15.48
CA ASP A 915 3.45 -21.63 -14.92
C ASP A 915 4.71 -20.83 -14.56
N CYS A 916 5.80 -21.52 -14.21
CA CYS A 916 7.09 -20.91 -13.88
C CYS A 916 7.88 -20.46 -15.12
N ILE A 917 7.43 -20.73 -16.35
CA ILE A 917 8.17 -20.38 -17.57
C ILE A 917 8.48 -18.88 -17.66
N PRO A 918 7.52 -17.94 -17.47
CA PRO A 918 7.81 -16.50 -17.56
C PRO A 918 8.87 -16.05 -16.57
N PHE A 919 8.89 -16.61 -15.35
CA PHE A 919 9.93 -16.36 -14.36
C PHE A 919 11.32 -16.78 -14.89
N TRP A 920 11.42 -18.01 -15.42
CA TRP A 920 12.67 -18.51 -15.97
C TRP A 920 13.09 -17.80 -17.27
N GLU A 921 12.16 -17.27 -18.07
CA GLU A 921 12.47 -16.41 -19.22
C GLU A 921 13.14 -15.11 -18.75
N LEU A 922 12.58 -14.46 -17.71
CA LEU A 922 13.15 -13.25 -17.12
C LEU A 922 14.55 -13.52 -16.56
N VAL A 923 14.69 -14.57 -15.74
CA VAL A 923 15.98 -14.98 -15.15
C VAL A 923 17.01 -15.23 -16.24
N ARG A 924 16.66 -16.01 -17.28
CA ARG A 924 17.59 -16.31 -18.37
C ARG A 924 17.94 -15.08 -19.21
N SER A 925 17.01 -14.14 -19.39
CA SER A 925 17.30 -12.88 -20.08
C SER A 925 18.29 -11.98 -19.31
N SER A 926 18.37 -12.15 -17.99
CA SER A 926 19.31 -11.41 -17.13
C SER A 926 20.75 -11.92 -17.23
N TYR A 927 20.95 -13.13 -17.77
CA TYR A 927 22.27 -13.67 -18.09
C TYR A 927 22.78 -13.00 -19.38
N ALA A 928 23.21 -11.74 -19.28
CA ALA A 928 23.68 -10.96 -20.43
C ALA A 928 24.72 -11.73 -21.27
N PRO A 929 24.69 -11.63 -22.62
CA PRO A 929 25.80 -12.09 -23.43
C PRO A 929 27.03 -11.25 -23.06
N SER A 930 28.16 -11.91 -22.73
CA SER A 930 29.42 -11.19 -22.53
C SER A 930 29.73 -10.35 -23.77
N PRO A 931 30.23 -9.11 -23.63
CA PRO A 931 30.68 -8.33 -24.77
C PRO A 931 31.78 -9.12 -25.49
N GLU A 932 31.68 -9.17 -26.82
CA GLU A 932 32.75 -9.62 -27.70
C GLU A 932 34.05 -8.89 -27.29
N TYR A 933 35.02 -9.64 -26.80
CA TYR A 933 36.40 -9.17 -26.77
C TYR A 933 36.82 -8.89 -28.21
N GLY A 934 37.29 -7.68 -28.47
CA GLY A 934 37.80 -7.24 -29.78
C GLY A 934 38.98 -8.09 -30.29
N PRO A 935 39.45 -7.81 -31.52
CA PRO A 935 40.19 -8.78 -32.36
C PRO A 935 41.59 -9.15 -31.88
N ASP A 936 42.07 -8.67 -30.73
CA ASP A 936 43.46 -8.86 -30.30
C ASP A 936 43.56 -9.55 -28.92
N GLY A 937 43.51 -10.89 -28.97
CA GLY A 937 44.48 -11.78 -28.33
C GLY A 937 44.59 -11.82 -26.79
N HIS A 938 43.91 -12.79 -26.16
CA HIS A 938 44.52 -14.08 -25.78
C HIS A 938 43.71 -14.85 -24.72
N SER A 939 43.08 -15.94 -25.15
CA SER A 939 42.92 -17.19 -24.38
C SER A 939 42.56 -18.29 -25.37
N LYS A 940 43.54 -19.14 -25.70
CA LYS A 940 43.33 -20.39 -26.45
C LYS A 940 43.21 -21.54 -25.45
N SER A 941 42.32 -22.47 -25.78
CA SER A 941 41.92 -23.69 -25.04
C SER A 941 41.12 -23.37 -23.78
N VAL A 942 39.80 -23.57 -23.73
CA VAL A 942 39.08 -24.86 -23.69
C VAL A 942 37.77 -24.83 -24.52
N SER A 943 37.52 -23.74 -25.27
CA SER A 943 36.23 -23.44 -25.91
C SER A 943 35.83 -24.30 -27.13
N GLU A 944 36.69 -25.19 -27.63
CA GLU A 944 36.36 -26.08 -28.77
C GLU A 944 35.92 -27.50 -28.37
N GLY A 945 35.97 -27.85 -27.08
CA GLY A 945 35.57 -29.19 -26.61
C GLY A 945 34.06 -29.38 -26.39
N ARG A 946 33.34 -28.33 -25.95
CA ARG A 946 31.94 -28.47 -25.47
C ARG A 946 30.85 -28.17 -26.50
N ARG A 947 31.17 -27.52 -27.63
CA ARG A 947 30.21 -27.34 -28.74
C ARG A 947 30.01 -28.59 -29.61
N ARG A 948 30.84 -29.64 -29.45
CA ARG A 948 30.79 -30.85 -30.29
C ARG A 948 29.69 -31.86 -29.92
N LEU A 949 29.09 -31.79 -28.74
CA LEU A 949 28.01 -32.72 -28.35
C LEU A 949 26.62 -32.30 -28.86
N ALA A 950 26.38 -31.00 -29.08
CA ALA A 950 25.13 -30.53 -29.72
C ALA A 950 25.15 -30.65 -31.25
N SER A 951 26.33 -30.62 -31.87
CA SER A 951 26.48 -30.66 -33.34
C SER A 951 26.70 -32.07 -33.92
N GLN A 952 26.97 -33.09 -33.09
CA GLN A 952 26.99 -34.49 -33.55
C GLN A 952 25.61 -35.17 -33.58
N TYR A 953 24.57 -34.54 -33.02
CA TYR A 953 23.20 -35.09 -33.03
C TYR A 953 22.30 -34.55 -34.14
N LEU A 954 22.71 -33.48 -34.83
CA LEU A 954 21.94 -32.89 -35.95
C LEU A 954 22.41 -33.35 -37.35
N ALA A 955 23.47 -34.17 -37.44
CA ALA A 955 24.03 -34.60 -38.73
C ALA A 955 23.75 -36.07 -39.10
N ARG A 956 22.76 -36.72 -38.48
CA ARG A 956 22.30 -38.08 -38.86
C ARG A 956 20.78 -38.19 -39.02
N ALA A 957 20.14 -37.09 -39.39
CA ALA A 957 18.76 -37.05 -39.86
C ALA A 957 18.64 -36.17 -41.12
N GLU A 958 19.56 -36.38 -42.07
CA GLU A 958 19.35 -36.21 -43.51
C GLU A 958 19.78 -37.50 -44.22
#